data_AF-A0A651FZZ4-F1
#
_entry.id   AF-A0A651FZZ4-F1
#
_cell.length_a   1.000
_cell.length_b   1.000
_cell.length_c   1.000
_cell.angle_alpha   90.00
_cell.angle_beta   90.00
_cell.angle_gamma   90.00
#
_symmetry.space_group_name_H-M   'P 1'
#
loop_
_entity.id
_entity.type
_entity.pdbx_description
1 polymer ?
#
loop_
_entity_poly.entity_id
_entity_poly.type
_entity_poly.pdbx_seq_one_letter_code
_entity_poly.pdbx_strand_id
1 'polypeptide(L)'
;MKPFYSILLLVLLCATFSASLAQTSSLKFNGTDSYVQLDTVLPIGSTSNTVEMWIRVPFPGTEGLGTNQRVGILLGNFNSSPNAGWEVHSQGDLRFWWNNGQIDIRGTTTDLRDNAWHHVAIVRDKENNRILGYIDGNLEFEHASAGTDINFTTTHKLGADNRATGTPYFHGEMDEIRIWSVARTQEQIRENLLKQLAGDETGLIAYYRMTDGSGTTLTDNSTNAPAISGTLFGSTIWTTDHLIPLGAGTEANPYEIATLNNLYWLSDNSSLWSSGTHFRQVENIDASSTETWYGGKGFSPIGFFSSNPFEGIYDGNGHFIDHLTINRSDQQYIGLFGYLKNAHILNIGLTNSSLTGSNYVGGLAGRSDNSTIEKCFTDGEITGNDTLGGLLAYSLNTNTFNSYSTANITGSDRGGGLIGDLENSEIRNSYAAGNLNDEMTSSGGLVGASSGSAFANSFWDISASGQSTSAEGEGKTTDEMNDVYTFLDAGWDFVSETDNGDDFLWDMDVTSGGINDGYPILSWQVSEPNIREFKVNLNGDEGWRLLSAPGELSYSRLLEPIWTQGAEFGANTTSGTPNVYIWPDEPGKDPNEWAAVRDLRNQIPAGSGFLVYVYGDDNYDGINNNFPKTLSMFGLPENDSVIASLNSNSGAFSLIGNPYSGTIDFNALSISGLTDVAYVWDPNDTGGDGGTEENAPGGSWKTWNGEVGDLSGGRIAPFQGFLFKTKKGQQVVYHLMKMQFHLNRGYFSGNPKTMK
;
A
#
# COMPACT_ATOMS: atom_id res chain seq x y z
N MET A 1 -43.96 12.14 27.64
CA MET A 1 -43.76 12.49 26.21
C MET A 1 -42.35 13.04 26.03
N LYS A 2 -41.42 12.14 25.72
CA LYS A 2 -40.06 12.36 25.19
C LYS A 2 -39.75 11.05 24.45
N PRO A 3 -39.46 11.04 23.13
CA PRO A 3 -39.12 9.79 22.46
C PRO A 3 -37.64 9.48 22.72
N PHE A 4 -37.40 8.23 23.11
CA PHE A 4 -36.10 7.58 23.01
C PHE A 4 -35.73 7.46 21.53
N TYR A 5 -34.62 8.06 21.10
CA TYR A 5 -33.98 7.67 19.85
C TYR A 5 -32.91 6.64 20.21
N SER A 6 -33.28 5.36 20.03
CA SER A 6 -32.32 4.27 19.92
C SER A 6 -31.47 4.51 18.68
N ILE A 7 -30.16 4.62 18.88
CA ILE A 7 -29.17 4.55 17.81
C ILE A 7 -29.28 3.14 17.24
N LEU A 8 -29.90 3.05 16.05
CA LEU A 8 -29.94 1.84 15.25
C LEU A 8 -28.52 1.65 14.70
N LEU A 9 -27.73 0.83 15.38
CA LEU A 9 -26.48 0.29 14.84
C LEU A 9 -26.89 -0.57 13.64
N LEU A 10 -26.83 0.01 12.43
CA LEU A 10 -27.00 -0.71 11.19
C LEU A 10 -25.72 -1.54 11.01
N VAL A 11 -25.64 -2.69 11.70
CA VAL A 11 -24.72 -3.74 11.31
C VAL A 11 -25.20 -4.18 9.93
N LEU A 12 -24.53 -3.68 8.89
CA LEU A 12 -24.62 -4.21 7.55
C LEU A 12 -24.13 -5.65 7.67
N LEU A 13 -25.05 -6.58 7.94
CA LEU A 13 -24.82 -8.00 7.75
C LEU A 13 -24.74 -8.17 6.23
N CYS A 14 -23.59 -7.83 5.66
CA CYS A 14 -23.24 -8.23 4.31
C CYS A 14 -23.16 -9.76 4.42
N ALA A 15 -24.25 -10.42 4.06
CA ALA A 15 -24.28 -11.85 3.89
C ALA A 15 -23.25 -12.14 2.81
N THR A 16 -22.04 -12.50 3.23
CA THR A 16 -21.03 -13.07 2.37
C THR A 16 -21.64 -14.34 1.80
N PHE A 17 -22.22 -14.24 0.60
CA PHE A 17 -22.20 -15.36 -0.30
C PHE A 17 -20.75 -15.54 -0.70
N SER A 18 -19.98 -16.19 0.17
CA SER A 18 -18.78 -16.89 -0.24
C SER A 18 -19.26 -18.06 -1.08
N ALA A 19 -19.60 -17.81 -2.34
CA ALA A 19 -19.21 -18.77 -3.33
C ALA A 19 -17.69 -18.83 -3.17
N SER A 20 -17.16 -19.93 -2.64
CA SER A 20 -15.72 -20.14 -2.66
C SER A 20 -15.34 -20.06 -4.14
N LEU A 21 -14.80 -18.91 -4.56
CA LEU A 21 -14.16 -18.78 -5.85
C LEU A 21 -13.13 -19.91 -5.85
N ALA A 22 -13.21 -20.76 -6.87
CA ALA A 22 -12.27 -21.84 -7.09
C ALA A 22 -10.88 -21.19 -7.08
N GLN A 23 -10.13 -21.37 -5.99
CA GLN A 23 -8.79 -20.84 -5.85
C GLN A 23 -7.96 -21.56 -6.91
N THR A 24 -7.61 -20.86 -7.99
CA THR A 24 -6.68 -21.43 -8.97
C THR A 24 -5.31 -21.47 -8.33
N SER A 25 -4.63 -22.57 -8.57
CA SER A 25 -3.43 -22.98 -7.87
C SER A 25 -2.56 -23.72 -8.86
N SER A 26 -1.30 -23.96 -8.53
CA SER A 26 -0.49 -24.97 -9.23
C SER A 26 -0.29 -26.18 -8.31
N LEU A 27 0.18 -27.30 -8.86
CA LEU A 27 0.53 -28.49 -8.08
C LEU A 27 2.04 -28.56 -7.87
N LYS A 28 2.47 -28.65 -6.61
CA LYS A 28 3.88 -28.85 -6.23
C LYS A 28 4.21 -30.31 -5.97
N PHE A 29 5.32 -30.74 -6.57
CA PHE A 29 5.89 -32.07 -6.49
C PHE A 29 7.28 -32.00 -5.88
N ASN A 30 7.54 -32.81 -4.85
CA ASN A 30 8.75 -32.72 -4.03
C ASN A 30 9.95 -33.54 -4.54
N GLY A 31 9.82 -34.25 -5.67
CA GLY A 31 10.87 -35.12 -6.22
C GLY A 31 11.14 -36.41 -5.45
N THR A 32 10.30 -36.78 -4.47
CA THR A 32 10.52 -37.98 -3.64
C THR A 32 9.32 -38.92 -3.56
N ASP A 33 8.10 -38.41 -3.44
CA ASP A 33 6.89 -39.23 -3.32
C ASP A 33 5.61 -38.59 -3.88
N SER A 34 5.66 -37.33 -4.31
CA SER A 34 4.53 -36.61 -4.90
C SER A 34 4.16 -37.14 -6.29
N TYR A 35 2.88 -37.47 -6.49
CA TYR A 35 2.30 -37.73 -7.81
C TYR A 35 0.78 -37.56 -7.83
N VAL A 36 0.20 -37.52 -9.04
CA VAL A 36 -1.24 -37.66 -9.27
C VAL A 36 -1.49 -38.96 -10.03
N GLN A 37 -2.42 -39.78 -9.53
CA GLN A 37 -2.88 -41.00 -10.18
C GLN A 37 -4.13 -40.69 -11.00
N LEU A 38 -4.07 -40.85 -12.32
CA LEU A 38 -5.26 -40.68 -13.17
C LEU A 38 -6.20 -41.88 -13.02
N ASP A 39 -7.50 -41.63 -13.07
CA ASP A 39 -8.54 -42.63 -12.84
C ASP A 39 -8.75 -43.55 -14.05
N THR A 40 -8.37 -43.08 -15.25
CA THR A 40 -8.53 -43.84 -16.50
C THR A 40 -7.25 -43.86 -17.34
N VAL A 41 -7.22 -44.80 -18.29
CA VAL A 41 -6.10 -44.93 -19.22
C VAL A 41 -6.25 -43.89 -20.34
N LEU A 42 -5.23 -43.06 -20.54
CA LEU A 42 -5.23 -42.05 -21.59
C LEU A 42 -5.29 -42.71 -23.00
N PRO A 43 -6.24 -42.32 -23.86
CA PRO A 43 -6.41 -42.87 -25.20
C PRO A 43 -5.46 -42.23 -26.25
N ILE A 44 -4.19 -42.04 -25.90
CA ILE A 44 -3.20 -41.32 -26.74
C ILE A 44 -2.25 -42.26 -27.52
N GLY A 45 -2.34 -43.58 -27.27
CA GLY A 45 -1.37 -44.56 -27.77
C GLY A 45 -1.47 -44.91 -29.26
N SER A 46 -2.67 -44.77 -29.85
CA SER A 46 -2.97 -45.20 -31.22
C SER A 46 -3.41 -44.08 -32.15
N THR A 47 -3.40 -42.82 -31.71
CA THR A 47 -3.76 -41.64 -32.50
C THR A 47 -2.60 -40.65 -32.53
N SER A 48 -2.70 -39.63 -33.39
CA SER A 48 -1.93 -38.41 -33.14
C SER A 48 -2.30 -37.88 -31.76
N ASN A 49 -1.36 -37.22 -31.09
CA ASN A 49 -1.64 -36.62 -29.80
C ASN A 49 -0.69 -35.46 -29.52
N THR A 50 -1.11 -34.59 -28.61
CA THR A 50 -0.27 -33.56 -28.02
C THR A 50 -0.47 -33.61 -26.51
N VAL A 51 0.63 -33.64 -25.76
CA VAL A 51 0.61 -33.42 -24.31
C VAL A 51 1.38 -32.14 -24.07
N GLU A 52 0.74 -31.18 -23.41
CA GLU A 52 1.33 -29.90 -23.06
C GLU A 52 0.98 -29.48 -21.63
N MET A 53 1.86 -28.71 -21.01
CA MET A 53 1.73 -28.24 -19.63
C MET A 53 2.71 -27.10 -19.34
N TRP A 54 2.39 -26.29 -18.35
CA TRP A 54 3.34 -25.41 -17.71
C TRP A 54 4.07 -26.15 -16.60
N ILE A 55 5.38 -25.95 -16.50
CA ILE A 55 6.21 -26.47 -15.42
C ILE A 55 7.14 -25.39 -14.88
N ARG A 56 7.44 -25.45 -13.59
CA ARG A 56 8.53 -24.68 -12.98
C ARG A 56 9.46 -25.64 -12.28
N VAL A 57 10.74 -25.58 -12.62
CA VAL A 57 11.77 -26.44 -12.01
C VAL A 57 12.76 -25.56 -11.25
N PRO A 58 12.98 -25.80 -9.95
CA PRO A 58 13.87 -24.97 -9.15
C PRO A 58 15.32 -25.06 -9.63
N PHE A 59 16.13 -24.08 -9.23
CA PHE A 59 17.57 -24.11 -9.54
C PHE A 59 18.24 -25.37 -8.97
N PRO A 60 19.26 -25.93 -9.64
CA PRO A 60 20.01 -27.06 -9.11
C PRO A 60 20.67 -26.71 -7.77
N GLY A 61 20.47 -27.54 -6.75
CA GLY A 61 20.94 -27.33 -5.39
C GLY A 61 19.97 -26.57 -4.48
N THR A 62 18.82 -26.13 -5.00
CA THR A 62 17.76 -25.46 -4.24
C THR A 62 16.54 -26.37 -4.08
N GLU A 63 15.69 -26.09 -3.09
CA GLU A 63 14.43 -26.82 -2.81
C GLU A 63 14.53 -28.35 -2.64
N GLY A 64 15.76 -28.89 -2.50
CA GLY A 64 16.01 -30.33 -2.40
C GLY A 64 16.31 -31.01 -3.74
N LEU A 65 16.39 -30.26 -4.85
CA LEU A 65 16.85 -30.76 -6.15
C LEU A 65 18.38 -30.83 -6.18
N GLY A 66 18.96 -32.03 -6.27
CA GLY A 66 20.42 -32.19 -6.40
C GLY A 66 20.98 -31.66 -7.73
N THR A 67 22.25 -31.24 -7.75
CA THR A 67 22.89 -30.59 -8.91
C THR A 67 22.94 -31.43 -10.20
N ASN A 68 23.02 -32.75 -10.07
CA ASN A 68 22.98 -33.71 -11.19
C ASN A 68 21.82 -34.69 -11.06
N GLN A 69 20.83 -34.35 -10.24
CA GLN A 69 19.66 -35.19 -10.03
C GLN A 69 18.74 -35.11 -11.26
N ARG A 70 18.19 -36.26 -11.63
CA ARG A 70 17.12 -36.34 -12.62
C ARG A 70 15.88 -35.62 -12.07
N VAL A 71 15.41 -34.58 -12.77
CA VAL A 71 14.29 -33.74 -12.32
C VAL A 71 13.01 -34.55 -12.17
N GLY A 72 12.68 -35.40 -13.15
CA GLY A 72 11.67 -36.46 -13.00
C GLY A 72 10.61 -36.52 -14.09
N ILE A 73 9.67 -37.45 -13.91
CA ILE A 73 8.62 -37.79 -14.89
C ILE A 73 7.47 -36.78 -14.82
N LEU A 74 7.17 -36.13 -15.94
CA LEU A 74 6.02 -35.24 -16.07
C LEU A 74 4.71 -36.03 -16.19
N LEU A 75 4.67 -36.96 -17.13
CA LEU A 75 3.54 -37.89 -17.38
C LEU A 75 4.14 -39.26 -17.71
N GLY A 76 3.65 -40.34 -17.10
CA GLY A 76 4.17 -41.67 -17.43
C GLY A 76 3.35 -42.85 -16.92
N ASN A 77 3.55 -44.03 -17.53
CA ASN A 77 2.89 -45.28 -17.14
C ASN A 77 3.83 -46.50 -17.02
N PHE A 78 5.15 -46.32 -17.17
CA PHE A 78 6.18 -47.36 -16.99
C PHE A 78 6.10 -47.98 -15.57
N ASN A 79 6.30 -49.27 -15.29
CA ASN A 79 6.99 -50.32 -16.06
C ASN A 79 6.05 -51.30 -16.78
N SER A 80 4.78 -50.97 -16.95
CA SER A 80 3.87 -51.78 -17.77
C SER A 80 4.28 -51.67 -19.23
N SER A 81 4.39 -52.75 -19.98
CA SER A 81 4.65 -52.69 -21.43
C SER A 81 3.35 -52.98 -22.19
N PRO A 82 2.98 -52.18 -23.20
CA PRO A 82 3.69 -50.99 -23.72
C PRO A 82 3.54 -49.75 -22.83
N ASN A 83 4.49 -48.80 -22.94
CA ASN A 83 4.59 -47.61 -22.09
C ASN A 83 5.09 -46.37 -22.84
N ALA A 84 4.86 -45.20 -22.24
CA ALA A 84 5.38 -43.92 -22.66
C ALA A 84 5.74 -43.06 -21.44
N GLY A 85 6.62 -42.07 -21.66
CA GLY A 85 7.06 -41.15 -20.63
C GLY A 85 7.47 -39.79 -21.22
N TRP A 86 6.99 -38.74 -20.57
CA TRP A 86 7.39 -37.35 -20.74
C TRP A 86 8.17 -36.95 -19.48
N GLU A 87 9.30 -36.27 -19.64
CA GLU A 87 10.25 -36.13 -18.55
C GLU A 87 11.12 -34.88 -18.71
N VAL A 88 11.55 -34.28 -17.59
CA VAL A 88 12.74 -33.43 -17.54
C VAL A 88 13.90 -34.24 -16.94
N HIS A 89 14.98 -34.41 -17.70
CA HIS A 89 16.11 -35.24 -17.29
C HIS A 89 17.11 -34.43 -16.44
N SER A 90 18.22 -35.06 -16.07
CA SER A 90 19.23 -34.54 -15.13
C SER A 90 19.98 -33.28 -15.56
N GLN A 91 19.86 -32.83 -16.82
CA GLN A 91 20.46 -31.58 -17.28
C GLN A 91 19.39 -30.51 -17.58
N GLY A 92 18.15 -30.72 -17.09
CA GLY A 92 17.01 -29.87 -17.41
C GLY A 92 16.47 -30.06 -18.83
N ASP A 93 16.97 -31.06 -19.55
CA ASP A 93 16.57 -31.39 -20.91
C ASP A 93 15.22 -32.10 -20.95
N LEU A 94 14.30 -31.60 -21.77
CA LEU A 94 13.02 -32.27 -22.04
C LEU A 94 13.27 -33.60 -22.76
N ARG A 95 12.59 -34.67 -22.33
CA ARG A 95 12.75 -36.02 -22.88
C ARG A 95 11.41 -36.67 -23.18
N PHE A 96 11.35 -37.32 -24.33
CA PHE A 96 10.25 -38.19 -24.73
C PHE A 96 10.73 -39.63 -24.86
N TRP A 97 10.00 -40.55 -24.26
CA TRP A 97 10.31 -41.98 -24.28
C TRP A 97 9.07 -42.78 -24.65
N TRP A 98 9.18 -43.67 -25.63
CA TRP A 98 8.04 -44.40 -26.21
C TRP A 98 8.32 -45.87 -26.42
N ASN A 99 7.33 -46.69 -26.08
CA ASN A 99 7.22 -48.13 -26.30
C ASN A 99 8.51 -48.89 -25.97
N ASN A 100 8.86 -48.93 -24.68
CA ASN A 100 10.05 -49.63 -24.19
C ASN A 100 11.37 -49.18 -24.83
N GLY A 101 11.48 -47.87 -25.10
CA GLY A 101 12.67 -47.26 -25.70
C GLY A 101 12.79 -47.45 -27.20
N GLN A 102 11.71 -47.82 -27.88
CA GLN A 102 11.65 -47.75 -29.35
C GLN A 102 12.03 -46.34 -29.83
N ILE A 103 11.55 -45.32 -29.11
CA ILE A 103 11.95 -43.93 -29.30
C ILE A 103 12.40 -43.39 -27.94
N ASP A 104 13.55 -42.71 -27.93
CA ASP A 104 14.13 -42.02 -26.79
C ASP A 104 14.80 -40.75 -27.31
N ILE A 105 14.12 -39.61 -27.15
CA ILE A 105 14.53 -38.31 -27.68
C ILE A 105 14.76 -37.37 -26.51
N ARG A 106 15.83 -36.57 -26.58
CA ARG A 106 16.14 -35.53 -25.60
C ARG A 106 16.36 -34.21 -26.32
N GLY A 107 15.90 -33.13 -25.69
CA GLY A 107 16.34 -31.78 -25.99
C GLY A 107 17.84 -31.64 -25.73
N THR A 108 18.44 -30.61 -26.32
CA THR A 108 19.89 -30.39 -26.21
C THR A 108 20.27 -28.94 -26.00
N THR A 109 19.30 -28.03 -26.06
CA THR A 109 19.56 -26.59 -26.09
C THR A 109 19.08 -25.86 -24.85
N THR A 110 18.03 -26.35 -24.21
CA THR A 110 17.38 -25.63 -23.10
C THR A 110 17.52 -26.41 -21.78
N ASP A 111 18.00 -25.72 -20.73
CA ASP A 111 18.00 -26.22 -19.35
C ASP A 111 16.83 -25.60 -18.60
N LEU A 112 15.82 -26.41 -18.28
CA LEU A 112 14.57 -25.95 -17.64
C LEU A 112 14.72 -25.66 -16.13
N ARG A 113 15.92 -25.84 -15.54
CA ARG A 113 16.17 -25.70 -14.08
C ARG A 113 16.61 -24.28 -13.71
N ASP A 114 15.77 -23.31 -14.00
CA ASP A 114 16.05 -21.89 -13.81
C ASP A 114 15.04 -21.18 -12.89
N ASN A 115 14.19 -21.96 -12.23
CA ASN A 115 13.12 -21.47 -11.37
C ASN A 115 12.09 -20.57 -12.07
N ALA A 116 12.01 -20.64 -13.41
CA ALA A 116 10.99 -19.97 -14.20
C ALA A 116 9.90 -20.96 -14.66
N TRP A 117 8.71 -20.41 -14.93
CA TRP A 117 7.65 -21.16 -15.59
C TRP A 117 7.98 -21.32 -17.08
N HIS A 118 7.98 -22.55 -17.56
CA HIS A 118 8.13 -22.90 -18.97
C HIS A 118 6.95 -23.73 -19.45
N HIS A 119 6.48 -23.45 -20.65
CA HIS A 119 5.49 -24.31 -21.30
C HIS A 119 6.18 -25.37 -22.13
N VAL A 120 5.96 -26.65 -21.81
CA VAL A 120 6.49 -27.78 -22.55
C VAL A 120 5.38 -28.50 -23.30
N ALA A 121 5.61 -28.82 -24.57
CA ALA A 121 4.67 -29.59 -25.39
C ALA A 121 5.39 -30.65 -26.20
N ILE A 122 4.83 -31.87 -26.24
CA ILE A 122 5.31 -32.93 -27.13
C ILE A 122 4.16 -33.38 -28.01
N VAL A 123 4.38 -33.26 -29.31
CA VAL A 123 3.42 -33.56 -30.37
C VAL A 123 3.84 -34.86 -31.06
N ARG A 124 3.00 -35.89 -31.00
CA ARG A 124 3.11 -37.09 -31.82
C ARG A 124 2.20 -36.93 -33.03
N ASP A 125 2.80 -36.69 -34.18
CA ASP A 125 2.13 -36.47 -35.46
C ASP A 125 2.21 -37.75 -36.32
N LYS A 126 1.17 -38.58 -36.24
CA LYS A 126 1.12 -39.83 -37.00
C LYS A 126 0.93 -39.59 -38.50
N GLU A 127 0.22 -38.52 -38.86
CA GLU A 127 -0.12 -38.23 -40.25
C GLU A 127 1.13 -37.88 -41.06
N ASN A 128 2.04 -37.12 -40.46
CA ASN A 128 3.35 -36.79 -41.04
C ASN A 128 4.49 -37.69 -40.55
N ASN A 129 4.17 -38.74 -39.77
CA ASN A 129 5.12 -39.71 -39.20
C ASN A 129 6.31 -39.06 -38.48
N ARG A 130 6.04 -38.21 -37.49
CA ARG A 130 7.07 -37.50 -36.73
C ARG A 130 6.68 -37.24 -35.27
N ILE A 131 7.66 -36.86 -34.47
CA ILE A 131 7.48 -36.32 -33.12
C ILE A 131 8.19 -34.98 -33.02
N LEU A 132 7.55 -34.02 -32.38
CA LEU A 132 8.08 -32.67 -32.16
C LEU A 132 8.04 -32.35 -30.66
N GLY A 133 9.07 -31.72 -30.15
CA GLY A 133 9.13 -31.17 -28.79
C GLY A 133 9.25 -29.65 -28.85
N TYR A 134 8.49 -28.96 -28.01
CA TYR A 134 8.47 -27.50 -27.92
C TYR A 134 8.70 -27.05 -26.48
N ILE A 135 9.44 -25.95 -26.33
CA ILE A 135 9.60 -25.20 -25.09
C ILE A 135 9.22 -23.75 -25.38
N ASP A 136 8.28 -23.20 -24.62
CA ASP A 136 7.71 -21.85 -24.77
C ASP A 136 7.20 -21.57 -26.20
N GLY A 137 6.63 -22.61 -26.82
CA GLY A 137 6.13 -22.58 -28.19
C GLY A 137 7.21 -22.55 -29.28
N ASN A 138 8.50 -22.65 -28.93
CA ASN A 138 9.63 -22.76 -29.86
C ASN A 138 10.03 -24.24 -30.02
N LEU A 139 10.41 -24.64 -31.23
CA LEU A 139 10.81 -26.02 -31.52
C LEU A 139 12.15 -26.34 -30.84
N GLU A 140 12.16 -27.36 -29.97
CA GLU A 140 13.35 -27.86 -29.28
C GLU A 140 13.95 -29.09 -29.99
N PHE A 141 13.09 -30.01 -30.46
CA PHE A 141 13.55 -31.18 -31.23
C PHE A 141 12.50 -31.70 -32.21
N GLU A 142 12.96 -32.44 -33.22
CA GLU A 142 12.13 -33.20 -34.16
C GLU A 142 12.71 -34.61 -34.37
N HIS A 143 11.84 -35.60 -34.49
CA HIS A 143 12.20 -36.99 -34.78
C HIS A 143 11.36 -37.53 -35.95
N ALA A 144 12.02 -38.16 -36.92
CA ALA A 144 11.45 -38.57 -38.21
C ALA A 144 10.58 -39.86 -38.17
N SER A 145 10.04 -40.21 -37.00
CA SER A 145 9.07 -41.29 -36.84
C SER A 145 8.14 -40.99 -35.70
N ALA A 146 6.85 -41.32 -35.86
CA ALA A 146 5.87 -41.29 -34.79
C ALA A 146 5.94 -42.53 -33.87
N GLY A 147 6.78 -43.53 -34.16
CA GLY A 147 6.82 -44.77 -33.39
C GLY A 147 5.59 -45.66 -33.63
N THR A 148 5.63 -46.89 -33.11
CA THR A 148 4.51 -47.83 -33.27
C THR A 148 3.33 -47.46 -32.40
N ASP A 149 2.11 -47.79 -32.84
CA ASP A 149 0.93 -47.63 -32.00
C ASP A 149 0.95 -48.59 -30.82
N ILE A 150 0.49 -48.09 -29.68
CA ILE A 150 0.43 -48.85 -28.43
C ILE A 150 -0.97 -48.78 -27.83
N ASN A 151 -1.42 -49.90 -27.28
CA ASN A 151 -2.63 -49.97 -26.47
C ASN A 151 -2.23 -50.03 -25.00
N PHE A 152 -2.33 -48.90 -24.31
CA PHE A 152 -2.04 -48.84 -22.89
C PHE A 152 -3.04 -49.69 -22.10
N THR A 153 -2.53 -50.44 -21.11
CA THR A 153 -3.33 -51.30 -20.23
C THR A 153 -3.32 -50.83 -18.78
N THR A 154 -2.51 -49.81 -18.46
CA THR A 154 -2.42 -49.21 -17.14
C THR A 154 -2.55 -47.70 -17.23
N THR A 155 -3.15 -47.13 -16.18
CA THR A 155 -3.30 -45.69 -15.99
C THR A 155 -1.96 -44.96 -15.99
N HIS A 156 -1.99 -43.69 -16.38
CA HIS A 156 -0.83 -42.81 -16.32
C HIS A 156 -0.81 -42.07 -14.98
N LYS A 157 0.35 -41.54 -14.62
CA LYS A 157 0.53 -40.64 -13.48
C LYS A 157 1.15 -39.33 -13.94
N LEU A 158 0.75 -38.24 -13.30
CA LEU A 158 1.48 -36.98 -13.34
C LEU A 158 2.52 -36.96 -12.22
N GLY A 159 3.71 -36.48 -12.50
CA GLY A 159 4.80 -36.40 -11.52
C GLY A 159 5.50 -37.73 -11.20
N ALA A 160 5.09 -38.85 -11.82
CA ALA A 160 5.67 -40.17 -11.58
C ALA A 160 5.30 -41.18 -12.68
N ASP A 161 5.66 -42.46 -12.45
CA ASP A 161 5.13 -43.60 -13.19
C ASP A 161 4.75 -44.78 -12.26
N ASN A 162 4.40 -45.92 -12.84
CA ASN A 162 3.96 -47.14 -12.16
C ASN A 162 5.11 -48.01 -11.62
N ARG A 163 6.38 -47.57 -11.63
CA ARG A 163 7.45 -48.28 -10.90
C ARG A 163 7.20 -48.23 -9.41
N ALA A 164 7.57 -49.31 -8.73
CA ALA A 164 7.56 -49.40 -7.28
C ALA A 164 8.84 -48.85 -6.64
N THR A 165 10.01 -49.12 -7.24
CA THR A 165 11.32 -48.73 -6.68
C THR A 165 12.14 -47.96 -7.71
N GLY A 166 12.82 -46.90 -7.27
CA GLY A 166 13.65 -46.06 -8.15
C GLY A 166 12.84 -45.20 -9.11
N THR A 167 11.60 -44.87 -8.74
CA THR A 167 10.73 -43.97 -9.49
C THR A 167 11.35 -42.57 -9.52
N PRO A 168 11.56 -41.97 -10.70
CA PRO A 168 12.02 -40.59 -10.82
C PRO A 168 10.83 -39.64 -10.65
N TYR A 169 10.46 -39.38 -9.40
CA TYR A 169 9.41 -38.41 -9.09
C TYR A 169 9.81 -37.02 -9.57
N PHE A 170 8.86 -36.29 -10.14
CA PHE A 170 9.07 -34.91 -10.56
C PHE A 170 9.35 -34.00 -9.38
N HIS A 171 10.33 -33.13 -9.53
CA HIS A 171 10.69 -32.10 -8.56
C HIS A 171 10.44 -30.73 -9.19
N GLY A 172 9.37 -30.06 -8.77
CA GLY A 172 8.93 -28.80 -9.35
C GLY A 172 7.43 -28.61 -9.23
N GLU A 173 6.90 -27.69 -10.02
CA GLU A 173 5.47 -27.37 -10.05
C GLU A 173 4.91 -27.59 -11.46
N MET A 174 3.61 -27.92 -11.54
CA MET A 174 2.87 -28.06 -12.80
C MET A 174 1.60 -27.23 -12.78
N ASP A 175 1.25 -26.70 -13.95
CA ASP A 175 0.01 -25.98 -14.18
C ASP A 175 -0.54 -26.20 -15.60
N GLU A 176 -1.82 -25.89 -15.79
CA GLU A 176 -2.49 -25.76 -17.11
C GLU A 176 -2.21 -26.95 -18.06
N ILE A 177 -2.40 -28.17 -17.57
CA ILE A 177 -2.08 -29.40 -18.30
C ILE A 177 -3.18 -29.72 -19.32
N ARG A 178 -2.81 -29.92 -20.58
CA ARG A 178 -3.74 -30.25 -21.68
C ARG A 178 -3.29 -31.47 -22.45
N ILE A 179 -4.24 -32.33 -22.75
CA ILE A 179 -4.00 -33.57 -23.50
C ILE A 179 -4.95 -33.57 -24.70
N TRP A 180 -4.41 -33.75 -25.90
CA TRP A 180 -5.13 -33.67 -27.16
C TRP A 180 -5.03 -34.99 -27.93
N SER A 181 -6.09 -35.33 -28.67
CA SER A 181 -6.17 -36.44 -29.64
C SER A 181 -5.70 -36.05 -31.05
N VAL A 182 -5.16 -34.83 -31.18
CA VAL A 182 -4.68 -34.25 -32.44
C VAL A 182 -3.23 -33.80 -32.31
N ALA A 183 -2.53 -33.75 -33.43
CA ALA A 183 -1.22 -33.11 -33.50
C ALA A 183 -1.42 -31.59 -33.60
N ARG A 184 -1.14 -30.86 -32.53
CA ARG A 184 -1.25 -29.39 -32.52
C ARG A 184 -0.07 -28.80 -33.31
N THR A 185 -0.33 -27.77 -34.12
CA THR A 185 0.74 -27.03 -34.80
C THR A 185 1.47 -26.12 -33.83
N GLN A 186 2.66 -25.63 -34.22
CA GLN A 186 3.42 -24.69 -33.40
C GLN A 186 2.63 -23.39 -33.17
N GLU A 187 1.94 -22.88 -34.19
CA GLU A 187 1.10 -21.69 -34.11
C GLU A 187 -0.04 -21.91 -33.11
N GLN A 188 -0.70 -23.06 -33.21
CA GLN A 188 -1.79 -23.47 -32.33
C GLN A 188 -1.36 -23.64 -30.86
N ILE A 189 -0.12 -24.04 -30.60
CA ILE A 189 0.46 -24.09 -29.25
C ILE A 189 0.68 -22.67 -28.77
N ARG A 190 1.39 -21.84 -29.55
CA ARG A 190 1.71 -20.44 -29.22
C ARG A 190 0.46 -19.60 -28.95
N GLU A 191 -0.60 -19.81 -29.72
CA GLU A 191 -1.88 -19.12 -29.53
C GLU A 191 -2.58 -19.47 -28.21
N ASN A 192 -2.27 -20.61 -27.61
CA ASN A 192 -2.96 -21.12 -26.43
C ASN A 192 -2.12 -21.09 -25.15
N LEU A 193 -0.80 -20.87 -25.23
CA LEU A 193 0.14 -20.92 -24.09
C LEU A 193 -0.41 -20.25 -22.82
N LEU A 194 -0.91 -19.01 -22.97
CA LEU A 194 -1.34 -18.17 -21.84
C LEU A 194 -2.87 -18.00 -21.75
N LYS A 195 -3.63 -18.81 -22.50
CA LYS A 195 -5.10 -18.73 -22.51
C LYS A 195 -5.70 -19.84 -21.66
N GLN A 196 -6.61 -19.48 -20.78
CA GLN A 196 -7.48 -20.47 -20.15
C GLN A 196 -8.52 -20.97 -21.18
N LEU A 197 -8.51 -22.27 -21.48
CA LEU A 197 -9.40 -22.90 -22.46
C LEU A 197 -10.82 -23.12 -21.89
N ALA A 198 -11.81 -23.26 -22.78
CA ALA A 198 -13.21 -23.51 -22.43
C ALA A 198 -13.46 -24.95 -21.97
N GLY A 199 -12.66 -25.92 -22.44
CA GLY A 199 -12.78 -27.35 -22.13
C GLY A 199 -13.59 -28.15 -23.16
N ASP A 200 -14.21 -27.50 -24.15
CA ASP A 200 -14.97 -28.12 -25.24
C ASP A 200 -14.25 -28.04 -26.60
N GLU A 201 -12.97 -27.69 -26.60
CA GLU A 201 -12.17 -27.61 -27.81
C GLU A 201 -12.14 -28.94 -28.55
N THR A 202 -12.31 -28.88 -29.87
CA THR A 202 -12.29 -30.09 -30.70
C THR A 202 -10.96 -30.81 -30.59
N GLY A 203 -11.01 -32.08 -30.19
CA GLY A 203 -9.84 -32.93 -30.03
C GLY A 203 -9.21 -32.90 -28.64
N LEU A 204 -9.68 -32.05 -27.71
CA LEU A 204 -9.23 -32.06 -26.31
C LEU A 204 -9.71 -33.35 -25.62
N ILE A 205 -8.77 -34.10 -25.05
CA ILE A 205 -9.02 -35.34 -24.32
C ILE A 205 -9.21 -35.07 -22.84
N ALA A 206 -8.35 -34.26 -22.24
CA ALA A 206 -8.38 -33.92 -20.83
C ALA A 206 -7.76 -32.53 -20.64
N TYR A 207 -8.26 -31.78 -19.66
CA TYR A 207 -7.75 -30.46 -19.34
C TYR A 207 -7.80 -30.21 -17.85
N TYR A 208 -6.66 -29.88 -17.26
CA TYR A 208 -6.52 -29.65 -15.84
C TYR A 208 -6.10 -28.19 -15.62
N ARG A 209 -7.07 -27.35 -15.23
CA ARG A 209 -6.88 -25.91 -14.94
C ARG A 209 -6.27 -25.65 -13.56
N MET A 210 -6.11 -26.72 -12.77
CA MET A 210 -5.67 -26.64 -11.39
C MET A 210 -6.53 -25.71 -10.51
N THR A 211 -7.83 -25.66 -10.81
CA THR A 211 -8.84 -24.82 -10.12
C THR A 211 -9.35 -25.42 -8.80
N ASP A 212 -9.00 -26.68 -8.49
CA ASP A 212 -9.52 -27.32 -7.28
C ASP A 212 -9.01 -26.65 -5.99
N GLY A 213 -7.78 -26.11 -6.01
CA GLY A 213 -7.21 -25.23 -4.96
C GLY A 213 -6.93 -25.90 -3.61
N SER A 214 -7.52 -27.06 -3.35
CA SER A 214 -7.47 -27.76 -2.08
C SER A 214 -7.91 -29.22 -2.23
N GLY A 215 -7.74 -30.01 -1.17
CA GLY A 215 -8.13 -31.42 -1.17
C GLY A 215 -7.21 -32.30 -2.04
N THR A 216 -7.70 -33.48 -2.41
CA THR A 216 -6.90 -34.53 -3.07
C THR A 216 -7.36 -34.87 -4.47
N THR A 217 -8.29 -34.11 -5.04
CA THR A 217 -8.87 -34.38 -6.37
C THR A 217 -8.29 -33.39 -7.37
N LEU A 218 -7.82 -33.92 -8.50
CA LEU A 218 -7.50 -33.14 -9.69
C LEU A 218 -8.63 -33.30 -10.70
N THR A 219 -9.41 -32.26 -10.91
CA THR A 219 -10.58 -32.27 -11.79
C THR A 219 -10.18 -32.15 -13.26
N ASP A 220 -10.78 -32.99 -14.11
CA ASP A 220 -10.73 -32.81 -15.56
C ASP A 220 -11.84 -31.83 -15.98
N ASN A 221 -11.43 -30.66 -16.44
CA ASN A 221 -12.27 -29.55 -16.88
C ASN A 221 -12.68 -29.65 -18.37
N SER A 222 -12.36 -30.75 -19.06
CA SER A 222 -12.84 -30.98 -20.41
C SER A 222 -14.26 -31.56 -20.46
N THR A 223 -14.92 -31.47 -21.61
CA THR A 223 -16.30 -31.98 -21.82
C THR A 223 -16.35 -33.46 -22.25
N ASN A 224 -15.24 -34.18 -22.08
CA ASN A 224 -15.12 -35.60 -22.38
C ASN A 224 -15.99 -36.47 -21.45
N ALA A 225 -16.33 -37.69 -21.90
CA ALA A 225 -17.08 -38.65 -21.10
C ALA A 225 -16.53 -40.08 -21.28
N PRO A 226 -16.14 -40.78 -20.19
CA PRO A 226 -16.03 -40.25 -18.83
C PRO A 226 -14.87 -39.26 -18.68
N ALA A 227 -15.00 -38.32 -17.74
CA ALA A 227 -13.92 -37.42 -17.36
C ALA A 227 -12.69 -38.21 -16.84
N ILE A 228 -11.49 -37.72 -17.12
CA ILE A 228 -10.21 -38.34 -16.73
C ILE A 228 -9.66 -37.57 -15.53
N SER A 229 -10.38 -37.58 -14.40
CA SER A 229 -9.87 -36.95 -13.18
C SER A 229 -8.71 -37.74 -12.57
N GLY A 230 -8.05 -37.14 -11.58
CA GLY A 230 -6.96 -37.78 -10.84
C GLY A 230 -7.06 -37.59 -9.34
N THR A 231 -6.31 -38.42 -8.61
CA THR A 231 -6.16 -38.34 -7.16
C THR A 231 -4.71 -38.04 -6.79
N LEU A 232 -4.48 -37.04 -5.94
CA LEU A 232 -3.17 -36.66 -5.41
C LEU A 232 -2.71 -37.67 -4.36
N PHE A 233 -1.43 -38.05 -4.42
CA PHE A 233 -0.76 -38.97 -3.49
C PHE A 233 0.58 -38.41 -3.00
N GLY A 234 1.09 -38.98 -1.89
CA GLY A 234 2.35 -38.56 -1.29
C GLY A 234 2.24 -37.14 -0.71
N SER A 235 3.30 -36.35 -0.87
CA SER A 235 3.34 -34.97 -0.39
C SER A 235 2.99 -33.95 -1.49
N THR A 236 2.16 -34.32 -2.47
CA THR A 236 1.66 -33.38 -3.49
C THR A 236 0.73 -32.36 -2.83
N ILE A 237 0.99 -31.07 -3.06
CA ILE A 237 0.21 -29.97 -2.47
C ILE A 237 -0.16 -28.92 -3.52
N TRP A 238 -1.26 -28.21 -3.27
CA TRP A 238 -1.64 -27.02 -4.02
C TRP A 238 -0.81 -25.81 -3.58
N THR A 239 -0.47 -24.92 -4.49
CA THR A 239 0.23 -23.65 -4.20
C THR A 239 -0.49 -22.46 -4.82
N THR A 240 -0.18 -21.25 -4.35
CA THR A 240 -0.75 -20.00 -4.85
C THR A 240 0.06 -19.38 -5.99
N ASP A 241 1.16 -20.01 -6.41
CA ASP A 241 1.97 -19.54 -7.54
C ASP A 241 1.35 -20.03 -8.84
N HIS A 242 0.67 -19.13 -9.55
CA HIS A 242 -0.08 -19.40 -10.77
C HIS A 242 0.18 -18.31 -11.80
N LEU A 243 0.43 -18.72 -13.04
CA LEU A 243 0.73 -17.85 -14.16
C LEU A 243 -0.49 -17.05 -14.66
N ILE A 244 -1.65 -17.69 -14.82
CA ILE A 244 -2.86 -17.04 -15.35
C ILE A 244 -3.68 -16.47 -14.16
N PRO A 245 -4.00 -15.16 -14.14
CA PRO A 245 -4.75 -14.58 -13.04
C PRO A 245 -6.15 -15.17 -12.92
N LEU A 246 -6.66 -15.20 -11.69
CA LEU A 246 -8.08 -15.45 -11.43
C LEU A 246 -8.94 -14.38 -12.08
N GLY A 247 -10.20 -14.68 -12.34
CA GLY A 247 -11.17 -13.71 -12.86
C GLY A 247 -11.44 -13.81 -14.35
N ALA A 248 -12.36 -12.99 -14.84
CA ALA A 248 -12.79 -12.96 -16.24
C ALA A 248 -12.57 -11.59 -16.90
N GLY A 249 -11.91 -10.66 -16.19
CA GLY A 249 -11.67 -9.30 -16.67
C GLY A 249 -12.91 -8.41 -16.72
N THR A 250 -14.01 -8.79 -16.06
CA THR A 250 -15.20 -7.95 -15.97
C THR A 250 -15.19 -7.14 -14.68
N GLU A 251 -15.97 -6.06 -14.60
CA GLU A 251 -16.08 -5.25 -13.37
C GLU A 251 -16.44 -6.09 -12.12
N ALA A 252 -17.38 -7.03 -12.27
CA ALA A 252 -17.80 -7.90 -11.17
C ALA A 252 -16.84 -9.06 -10.89
N ASN A 253 -15.90 -9.35 -11.80
CA ASN A 253 -14.95 -10.45 -11.70
C ASN A 253 -13.63 -10.06 -12.42
N PRO A 254 -12.89 -9.09 -11.88
CA PRO A 254 -11.68 -8.56 -12.50
C PRO A 254 -10.58 -9.62 -12.52
N TYR A 255 -9.61 -9.47 -13.42
CA TYR A 255 -8.41 -10.31 -13.35
C TYR A 255 -7.60 -9.96 -12.09
N GLU A 256 -7.39 -10.93 -11.21
CA GLU A 256 -6.67 -10.74 -9.95
C GLU A 256 -5.17 -10.88 -10.14
N ILE A 257 -4.44 -9.79 -9.93
CA ILE A 257 -2.98 -9.75 -10.04
C ILE A 257 -2.40 -9.97 -8.64
N ALA A 258 -2.05 -11.21 -8.31
CA ALA A 258 -1.55 -11.57 -6.98
C ALA A 258 -0.02 -11.77 -6.95
N THR A 259 0.60 -11.99 -8.11
CA THR A 259 2.00 -12.38 -8.22
C THR A 259 2.70 -11.66 -9.36
N LEU A 260 4.03 -11.65 -9.33
CA LEU A 260 4.84 -11.16 -10.45
C LEU A 260 4.53 -11.90 -11.76
N ASN A 261 4.17 -13.18 -11.69
CA ASN A 261 3.78 -13.98 -12.85
C ASN A 261 2.44 -13.49 -13.44
N ASN A 262 1.47 -13.10 -12.62
CA ASN A 262 0.22 -12.50 -13.12
C ASN A 262 0.46 -11.13 -13.77
N LEU A 263 1.36 -10.34 -13.18
CA LEU A 263 1.76 -9.05 -13.75
C LEU A 263 2.48 -9.24 -15.10
N TYR A 264 3.36 -10.24 -15.18
CA TYR A 264 3.99 -10.65 -16.44
C TYR A 264 2.96 -11.12 -17.47
N TRP A 265 2.01 -11.97 -17.07
CA TRP A 265 0.92 -12.40 -17.94
C TRP A 265 0.15 -11.21 -18.50
N LEU A 266 -0.16 -10.19 -17.68
CA LEU A 266 -0.80 -8.97 -18.16
C LEU A 266 0.06 -8.25 -19.22
N SER A 267 1.37 -8.16 -19.00
CA SER A 267 2.30 -7.54 -19.97
C SER A 267 2.40 -8.26 -21.31
N ASP A 268 2.12 -9.57 -21.35
CA ASP A 268 2.23 -10.38 -22.56
C ASP A 268 0.87 -10.56 -23.29
N ASN A 269 -0.25 -10.28 -22.62
CA ASN A 269 -1.60 -10.48 -23.15
C ASN A 269 -2.24 -9.19 -23.68
N SER A 270 -1.63 -8.59 -24.71
CA SER A 270 -2.07 -7.29 -25.23
C SER A 270 -3.49 -7.26 -25.82
N SER A 271 -4.08 -8.41 -26.15
CA SER A 271 -5.47 -8.49 -26.58
C SER A 271 -6.48 -8.14 -25.47
N LEU A 272 -6.03 -8.14 -24.21
CA LEU A 272 -6.84 -7.81 -23.03
C LEU A 272 -6.71 -6.35 -22.60
N TRP A 273 -5.88 -5.56 -23.27
CA TRP A 273 -5.67 -4.13 -22.98
C TRP A 273 -6.79 -3.24 -23.51
N SER A 274 -8.03 -3.71 -23.40
CA SER A 274 -9.23 -3.08 -23.96
C SER A 274 -10.05 -2.41 -22.86
N SER A 275 -10.81 -1.38 -23.22
CA SER A 275 -11.60 -0.56 -22.30
C SER A 275 -12.69 -1.25 -21.50
N GLY A 276 -13.05 -2.49 -21.85
CA GLY A 276 -13.96 -3.31 -21.05
C GLY A 276 -13.27 -4.16 -19.97
N THR A 277 -11.93 -4.19 -19.94
CA THR A 277 -11.18 -5.16 -19.14
C THR A 277 -10.73 -4.56 -17.82
N HIS A 278 -11.01 -5.28 -16.74
CA HIS A 278 -10.73 -4.87 -15.37
C HIS A 278 -9.66 -5.77 -14.75
N PHE A 279 -8.66 -5.16 -14.14
CA PHE A 279 -7.59 -5.79 -13.39
C PHE A 279 -7.61 -5.26 -11.97
N ARG A 280 -7.36 -6.14 -10.99
CA ARG A 280 -7.28 -5.77 -9.59
C ARG A 280 -6.11 -6.47 -8.93
N GLN A 281 -5.17 -5.72 -8.38
CA GLN A 281 -4.10 -6.30 -7.57
C GLN A 281 -4.67 -6.74 -6.21
N VAL A 282 -4.18 -7.86 -5.67
CA VAL A 282 -4.70 -8.41 -4.41
C VAL A 282 -3.61 -8.70 -3.37
N GLU A 283 -2.35 -8.49 -3.74
CA GLU A 283 -1.17 -8.67 -2.89
C GLU A 283 -0.10 -7.65 -3.31
N ASN A 284 0.84 -7.33 -2.42
CA ASN A 284 2.05 -6.61 -2.82
C ASN A 284 2.96 -7.51 -3.66
N ILE A 285 3.60 -6.96 -4.69
CA ILE A 285 4.40 -7.74 -5.64
C ILE A 285 5.87 -7.37 -5.52
N ASP A 286 6.72 -8.34 -5.16
CA ASP A 286 8.17 -8.22 -5.30
C ASP A 286 8.58 -8.51 -6.75
N ALA A 287 9.03 -7.47 -7.44
CA ALA A 287 9.49 -7.50 -8.83
C ALA A 287 11.02 -7.49 -8.96
N SER A 288 11.79 -7.70 -7.88
CA SER A 288 13.27 -7.71 -7.91
C SER A 288 13.86 -8.63 -8.98
N SER A 289 13.23 -9.78 -9.24
CA SER A 289 13.72 -10.73 -10.24
C SER A 289 13.74 -10.16 -11.67
N THR A 290 12.96 -9.10 -11.95
CA THR A 290 12.88 -8.52 -13.29
C THR A 290 14.21 -7.92 -13.73
N GLU A 291 15.11 -7.54 -12.81
CA GLU A 291 16.44 -7.00 -13.12
C GLU A 291 17.20 -7.84 -14.15
N THR A 292 17.06 -9.17 -14.09
CA THR A 292 17.78 -10.10 -14.98
C THR A 292 17.00 -10.50 -16.23
N TRP A 293 15.72 -10.11 -16.35
CA TRP A 293 14.85 -10.54 -17.44
C TRP A 293 15.34 -10.01 -18.79
N TYR A 294 15.12 -10.81 -19.85
CA TYR A 294 15.45 -10.48 -21.24
C TYR A 294 16.90 -9.98 -21.44
N GLY A 295 17.85 -10.57 -20.71
CA GLY A 295 19.27 -10.19 -20.77
C GLY A 295 19.57 -8.87 -20.08
N GLY A 296 18.88 -8.59 -18.96
CA GLY A 296 19.05 -7.36 -18.19
C GLY A 296 18.22 -6.17 -18.69
N LYS A 297 17.25 -6.42 -19.58
CA LYS A 297 16.33 -5.37 -20.08
C LYS A 297 15.16 -5.09 -19.15
N GLY A 298 14.94 -5.91 -18.12
CA GLY A 298 13.85 -5.70 -17.21
C GLY A 298 12.49 -6.14 -17.74
N PHE A 299 11.47 -5.82 -16.96
CA PHE A 299 10.07 -6.01 -17.29
C PHE A 299 9.70 -5.34 -18.63
N SER A 300 8.70 -5.90 -19.33
CA SER A 300 8.17 -5.31 -20.56
C SER A 300 6.97 -4.41 -20.21
N PRO A 301 6.98 -3.10 -20.55
CA PRO A 301 5.88 -2.21 -20.23
C PRO A 301 4.51 -2.70 -20.71
N ILE A 302 3.46 -2.46 -19.92
CA ILE A 302 2.07 -2.75 -20.26
C ILE A 302 1.54 -1.63 -21.15
N GLY A 303 1.14 -1.94 -22.38
CA GLY A 303 0.81 -0.94 -23.40
C GLY A 303 2.07 -0.16 -23.80
N PHE A 304 2.68 -0.44 -24.93
CA PHE A 304 4.06 0.03 -25.21
C PHE A 304 4.20 0.92 -26.44
N PHE A 305 3.11 1.16 -27.19
CA PHE A 305 3.05 2.14 -28.30
C PHE A 305 1.61 2.62 -28.54
N SER A 306 1.43 3.71 -29.29
CA SER A 306 0.11 4.22 -29.69
C SER A 306 -0.73 3.25 -30.53
N SER A 307 -0.10 2.25 -31.16
CA SER A 307 -0.79 1.17 -31.89
C SER A 307 -1.24 0.02 -31.00
N ASN A 308 -0.78 -0.01 -29.75
CA ASN A 308 -1.10 -1.04 -28.76
C ASN A 308 -1.09 -0.43 -27.35
N PRO A 309 -1.98 0.56 -27.08
CA PRO A 309 -2.06 1.19 -25.77
C PRO A 309 -2.74 0.26 -24.77
N PHE A 310 -2.59 0.57 -23.48
CA PHE A 310 -3.47 0.04 -22.46
C PHE A 310 -4.71 0.91 -22.34
N GLU A 311 -5.90 0.32 -22.56
CA GLU A 311 -7.19 1.02 -22.48
C GLU A 311 -8.05 0.55 -21.30
N GLY A 312 -7.62 -0.43 -20.51
CA GLY A 312 -8.40 -1.04 -19.42
C GLY A 312 -8.40 -0.25 -18.12
N ILE A 313 -8.96 -0.87 -17.07
CA ILE A 313 -8.92 -0.38 -15.69
C ILE A 313 -7.95 -1.24 -14.89
N TYR A 314 -6.99 -0.61 -14.20
CA TYR A 314 -6.08 -1.27 -13.27
C TYR A 314 -6.22 -0.67 -11.88
N ASP A 315 -6.88 -1.40 -10.99
CA ASP A 315 -7.02 -1.07 -9.58
C ASP A 315 -5.93 -1.79 -8.76
N GLY A 316 -4.97 -1.05 -8.24
CA GLY A 316 -3.96 -1.58 -7.32
C GLY A 316 -4.52 -2.01 -5.98
N ASN A 317 -5.77 -1.64 -5.65
CA ASN A 317 -6.48 -2.01 -4.42
C ASN A 317 -5.68 -1.75 -3.14
N GLY A 318 -4.85 -0.70 -3.14
CA GLY A 318 -4.02 -0.32 -2.00
C GLY A 318 -2.74 -1.16 -1.84
N HIS A 319 -2.29 -1.81 -2.91
CA HIS A 319 -1.04 -2.57 -2.95
C HIS A 319 0.04 -1.83 -3.73
N PHE A 320 1.28 -2.30 -3.58
CA PHE A 320 2.44 -1.79 -4.30
C PHE A 320 3.19 -2.88 -5.07
N ILE A 321 3.97 -2.45 -6.07
CA ILE A 321 4.96 -3.27 -6.77
C ILE A 321 6.34 -2.73 -6.38
N ASP A 322 7.15 -3.60 -5.79
CA ASP A 322 8.43 -3.27 -5.20
C ASP A 322 9.59 -3.77 -6.09
N HIS A 323 10.68 -2.99 -6.19
CA HIS A 323 11.89 -3.36 -6.94
C HIS A 323 11.69 -3.65 -8.43
N LEU A 324 10.68 -3.04 -9.06
CA LEU A 324 10.44 -3.19 -10.50
C LEU A 324 11.61 -2.59 -11.31
N THR A 325 12.31 -3.43 -12.08
CA THR A 325 13.33 -2.98 -13.04
C THR A 325 12.82 -3.00 -14.47
N ILE A 326 12.98 -1.89 -15.20
CA ILE A 326 12.80 -1.75 -16.66
C ILE A 326 14.04 -1.03 -17.21
N ASN A 327 14.87 -1.70 -18.01
CA ASN A 327 16.13 -1.15 -18.52
C ASN A 327 16.18 -1.21 -20.05
N ARG A 328 15.56 -0.21 -20.69
CA ARG A 328 15.31 -0.15 -22.14
C ARG A 328 15.77 1.20 -22.69
N SER A 329 17.04 1.54 -22.47
CA SER A 329 17.65 2.85 -22.77
C SER A 329 17.52 3.31 -24.23
N ASP A 330 17.22 2.41 -25.16
CA ASP A 330 17.02 2.67 -26.59
C ASP A 330 15.53 2.74 -27.01
N GLN A 331 14.59 2.59 -26.07
CA GLN A 331 13.15 2.53 -26.33
C GLN A 331 12.42 3.75 -25.74
N GLN A 332 11.28 4.10 -26.32
CA GLN A 332 10.41 5.17 -25.84
C GLN A 332 9.19 4.58 -25.11
N TYR A 333 8.44 5.41 -24.38
CA TYR A 333 7.23 5.00 -23.65
C TYR A 333 7.55 3.99 -22.55
N ILE A 334 8.35 4.43 -21.58
CA ILE A 334 8.80 3.60 -20.47
C ILE A 334 8.07 4.02 -19.19
N GLY A 335 7.56 3.03 -18.49
CA GLY A 335 6.82 3.07 -17.23
C GLY A 335 6.32 1.67 -16.93
N LEU A 336 5.68 1.45 -15.78
CA LEU A 336 4.88 0.23 -15.61
C LEU A 336 3.90 0.08 -16.80
N PHE A 337 3.26 1.19 -17.15
CA PHE A 337 2.52 1.36 -18.38
C PHE A 337 3.31 2.20 -19.39
N GLY A 338 3.52 1.74 -20.61
CA GLY A 338 4.21 2.57 -21.60
C GLY A 338 3.30 3.68 -22.15
N TYR A 339 2.09 3.33 -22.55
CA TYR A 339 1.10 4.19 -23.18
C TYR A 339 -0.31 3.84 -22.69
N LEU A 340 -0.93 4.76 -21.98
CA LEU A 340 -2.33 4.71 -21.53
C LEU A 340 -3.24 5.47 -22.50
N LYS A 341 -4.42 4.93 -22.79
CA LYS A 341 -5.42 5.60 -23.63
C LYS A 341 -6.84 5.25 -23.21
N ASN A 342 -7.64 6.24 -22.79
CA ASN A 342 -8.97 5.99 -22.22
C ASN A 342 -8.94 5.03 -21.00
N ALA A 343 -7.80 4.97 -20.30
CA ALA A 343 -7.58 4.05 -19.21
C ALA A 343 -7.94 4.69 -17.86
N HIS A 344 -8.08 3.85 -16.84
CA HIS A 344 -8.23 4.28 -15.46
C HIS A 344 -7.26 3.48 -14.58
N ILE A 345 -6.29 4.17 -13.98
CA ILE A 345 -5.31 3.58 -13.08
C ILE A 345 -5.52 4.16 -11.70
N LEU A 346 -5.68 3.31 -10.69
CA LEU A 346 -5.98 3.75 -9.34
C LEU A 346 -5.37 2.88 -8.24
N ASN A 347 -5.14 3.47 -7.07
CA ASN A 347 -4.74 2.79 -5.83
C ASN A 347 -3.49 1.89 -5.93
N ILE A 348 -2.48 2.29 -6.72
CA ILE A 348 -1.25 1.51 -6.96
C ILE A 348 0.00 2.33 -6.62
N GLY A 349 0.96 1.71 -5.94
CA GLY A 349 2.28 2.28 -5.66
C GLY A 349 3.41 1.54 -6.37
N LEU A 350 4.45 2.26 -6.79
CA LEU A 350 5.76 1.67 -7.11
C LEU A 350 6.77 2.07 -6.05
N THR A 351 7.48 1.10 -5.48
CA THR A 351 8.54 1.33 -4.48
C THR A 351 9.88 0.78 -4.97
N ASN A 352 10.98 1.46 -4.64
CA ASN A 352 12.34 1.02 -4.98
C ASN A 352 12.51 0.67 -6.47
N SER A 353 11.78 1.34 -7.36
CA SER A 353 11.73 0.97 -8.78
C SER A 353 12.92 1.56 -9.55
N SER A 354 13.34 0.91 -10.64
CA SER A 354 14.40 1.41 -11.53
C SER A 354 13.95 1.39 -12.98
N LEU A 355 13.72 2.57 -13.55
CA LEU A 355 13.16 2.74 -14.89
C LEU A 355 14.12 3.52 -15.77
N THR A 356 14.64 2.88 -16.81
CA THR A 356 15.56 3.48 -17.78
C THR A 356 14.98 3.39 -19.20
N GLY A 357 14.89 4.53 -19.88
CA GLY A 357 14.39 4.65 -21.25
C GLY A 357 15.11 5.73 -22.07
N SER A 358 14.60 6.00 -23.27
CA SER A 358 15.10 7.11 -24.11
C SER A 358 14.21 8.36 -24.03
N ASN A 359 12.97 8.27 -24.51
CA ASN A 359 11.97 9.36 -24.47
C ASN A 359 10.67 8.86 -23.82
N TYR A 360 9.95 9.78 -23.17
CA TYR A 360 8.73 9.51 -22.44
C TYR A 360 8.94 8.41 -21.39
N VAL A 361 9.75 8.72 -20.37
CA VAL A 361 10.01 7.83 -19.23
C VAL A 361 9.31 8.40 -18.00
N GLY A 362 8.33 7.68 -17.47
CA GLY A 362 7.73 8.00 -16.18
C GLY A 362 7.57 6.77 -15.32
N GLY A 363 7.52 6.95 -13.99
CA GLY A 363 7.43 5.83 -13.06
C GLY A 363 6.21 4.95 -13.33
N LEU A 364 5.03 5.56 -13.29
CA LEU A 364 3.77 4.85 -13.54
C LEU A 364 3.51 4.72 -15.03
N ALA A 365 3.63 5.82 -15.79
CA ALA A 365 3.48 5.74 -17.24
C ALA A 365 4.40 6.65 -18.06
N GLY A 366 4.82 6.15 -19.22
CA GLY A 366 5.54 6.95 -20.21
C GLY A 366 4.65 8.02 -20.83
N ARG A 367 3.45 7.64 -21.27
CA ARG A 367 2.46 8.56 -21.86
C ARG A 367 1.04 8.20 -21.45
N SER A 368 0.21 9.22 -21.22
CA SER A 368 -1.21 9.06 -20.94
C SER A 368 -2.09 9.99 -21.78
N ASP A 369 -3.06 9.41 -22.50
CA ASP A 369 -4.03 10.14 -23.31
C ASP A 369 -5.47 9.86 -22.84
N ASN A 370 -6.28 10.89 -22.60
CA ASN A 370 -7.71 10.77 -22.26
C ASN A 370 -8.00 9.81 -21.08
N SER A 371 -7.09 9.73 -20.10
CA SER A 371 -7.15 8.73 -19.03
C SER A 371 -7.32 9.39 -17.66
N THR A 372 -7.59 8.60 -16.63
CA THR A 372 -7.65 9.06 -15.23
C THR A 372 -6.64 8.29 -14.39
N ILE A 373 -5.83 9.01 -13.62
CA ILE A 373 -4.83 8.48 -12.69
C ILE A 373 -5.18 9.00 -11.30
N GLU A 374 -5.45 8.12 -10.34
CA GLU A 374 -5.82 8.59 -8.99
C GLU A 374 -5.32 7.70 -7.86
N LYS A 375 -4.88 8.31 -6.74
CA LYS A 375 -4.40 7.57 -5.56
C LYS A 375 -3.23 6.66 -5.93
N CYS A 376 -2.31 7.17 -6.74
CA CYS A 376 -1.13 6.45 -7.19
C CYS A 376 0.15 7.12 -6.69
N PHE A 377 1.21 6.34 -6.51
CA PHE A 377 2.52 6.91 -6.21
C PHE A 377 3.67 6.16 -6.85
N THR A 378 4.80 6.86 -6.98
CA THR A 378 6.05 6.30 -7.49
C THR A 378 7.25 6.72 -6.66
N ASP A 379 8.12 5.75 -6.41
CA ASP A 379 9.39 5.90 -5.73
C ASP A 379 10.50 5.09 -6.45
N GLY A 380 11.74 5.54 -6.31
CA GLY A 380 12.92 4.92 -6.93
C GLY A 380 13.64 5.84 -7.92
N GLU A 381 14.19 5.27 -8.98
CA GLU A 381 15.10 5.93 -9.92
C GLU A 381 14.56 5.92 -11.35
N ILE A 382 14.46 7.09 -11.97
CA ILE A 382 13.99 7.29 -13.35
C ILE A 382 15.11 7.90 -14.18
N THR A 383 15.52 7.23 -15.26
CA THR A 383 16.58 7.67 -16.15
C THR A 383 16.11 7.74 -17.61
N GLY A 384 16.39 8.84 -18.29
CA GLY A 384 16.16 8.96 -19.74
C GLY A 384 16.76 10.22 -20.35
N ASN A 385 16.48 10.50 -21.62
CA ASN A 385 17.17 11.55 -22.37
C ASN A 385 16.30 12.80 -22.62
N ASP A 386 15.03 12.59 -22.98
CA ASP A 386 14.15 13.66 -23.47
C ASP A 386 13.12 14.07 -22.40
N THR A 387 11.88 13.58 -22.48
CA THR A 387 10.81 13.96 -21.54
C THR A 387 10.67 12.93 -20.43
N LEU A 388 10.87 13.34 -19.18
CA LEU A 388 10.80 12.52 -17.98
C LEU A 388 9.81 13.08 -16.96
N GLY A 389 9.14 12.20 -16.22
CA GLY A 389 8.29 12.61 -15.10
C GLY A 389 8.22 11.57 -14.00
N GLY A 390 8.17 12.01 -12.74
CA GLY A 390 8.18 11.09 -11.60
C GLY A 390 7.04 10.06 -11.64
N LEU A 391 5.83 10.52 -11.98
CA LEU A 391 4.64 9.69 -12.16
C LEU A 391 4.34 9.44 -13.64
N LEU A 392 4.19 10.52 -14.43
CA LEU A 392 3.88 10.47 -15.86
C LEU A 392 4.89 11.28 -16.66
N ALA A 393 5.46 10.73 -17.73
CA ALA A 393 6.33 11.56 -18.57
C ALA A 393 5.54 12.59 -19.39
N TYR A 394 4.44 12.17 -20.02
CA TYR A 394 3.59 13.03 -20.85
C TYR A 394 2.10 12.76 -20.61
N SER A 395 1.32 13.82 -20.41
CA SER A 395 -0.11 13.78 -20.11
C SER A 395 -0.90 14.62 -21.11
N LEU A 396 -1.86 14.02 -21.81
CA LEU A 396 -2.75 14.70 -22.76
C LEU A 396 -4.22 14.39 -22.46
N ASN A 397 -5.03 15.42 -22.17
CA ASN A 397 -6.43 15.25 -21.75
C ASN A 397 -6.57 14.25 -20.58
N THR A 398 -5.58 14.18 -19.69
CA THR A 398 -5.54 13.21 -18.59
C THR A 398 -5.74 13.94 -17.27
N ASN A 399 -6.48 13.29 -16.37
CA ASN A 399 -6.72 13.80 -15.03
C ASN A 399 -5.85 13.04 -14.03
N THR A 400 -5.04 13.75 -13.24
CA THR A 400 -4.18 13.18 -12.21
C THR A 400 -4.56 13.72 -10.84
N PHE A 401 -5.07 12.86 -9.97
CA PHE A 401 -5.64 13.25 -8.68
C PHE A 401 -5.03 12.48 -7.52
N ASN A 402 -4.87 13.14 -6.37
CA ASN A 402 -4.46 12.48 -5.13
C ASN A 402 -3.24 11.58 -5.32
N SER A 403 -2.19 12.05 -5.98
CA SER A 403 -1.06 11.20 -6.40
C SER A 403 0.25 11.89 -6.10
N TYR A 404 1.33 11.11 -5.92
CA TYR A 404 2.62 11.71 -5.62
C TYR A 404 3.81 10.96 -6.21
N SER A 405 4.97 11.61 -6.23
CA SER A 405 6.23 10.98 -6.63
C SER A 405 7.39 11.46 -5.76
N THR A 406 8.14 10.51 -5.21
CA THR A 406 9.43 10.72 -4.54
C THR A 406 10.60 10.24 -5.40
N ALA A 407 10.33 9.71 -6.60
CA ALA A 407 11.34 9.17 -7.48
C ALA A 407 12.38 10.23 -7.91
N ASN A 408 13.65 9.86 -7.84
CA ASN A 408 14.76 10.65 -8.37
C ASN A 408 14.83 10.53 -9.89
N ILE A 409 15.05 11.66 -10.56
CA ILE A 409 15.03 11.75 -12.02
C ILE A 409 16.41 12.21 -12.52
N THR A 410 17.00 11.39 -13.39
CA THR A 410 18.24 11.68 -14.10
C THR A 410 17.97 11.79 -15.60
N GLY A 411 18.15 12.98 -16.17
CA GLY A 411 18.04 13.16 -17.63
C GLY A 411 18.73 14.38 -18.19
N SER A 412 18.47 14.68 -19.47
CA SER A 412 19.21 15.71 -20.22
C SER A 412 18.37 16.79 -20.91
N ASP A 413 17.05 16.65 -21.04
CA ASP A 413 16.21 17.67 -21.71
C ASP A 413 15.10 18.19 -20.80
N ARG A 414 13.97 17.48 -20.68
CA ARG A 414 12.80 17.94 -19.95
C ARG A 414 12.43 17.03 -18.79
N GLY A 415 12.24 17.60 -17.60
CA GLY A 415 11.84 16.83 -16.42
C GLY A 415 10.81 17.55 -15.57
N GLY A 416 9.86 16.79 -15.02
CA GLY A 416 8.95 17.26 -13.98
C GLY A 416 8.92 16.29 -12.81
N GLY A 417 8.98 16.78 -11.57
CA GLY A 417 8.98 15.90 -10.39
C GLY A 417 7.76 14.99 -10.30
N LEU A 418 6.60 15.43 -10.81
CA LEU A 418 5.42 14.59 -10.98
C LEU A 418 5.14 14.30 -12.47
N ILE A 419 5.03 15.35 -13.29
CA ILE A 419 4.70 15.22 -14.72
C ILE A 419 5.68 15.98 -15.61
N GLY A 420 6.27 15.32 -16.60
CA GLY A 420 7.21 15.95 -17.52
C GLY A 420 6.57 17.03 -18.40
N ASP A 421 5.49 16.69 -19.08
CA ASP A 421 4.72 17.60 -19.95
C ASP A 421 3.20 17.39 -19.77
N LEU A 422 2.49 18.49 -19.53
CA LEU A 422 1.08 18.53 -19.16
C LEU A 422 0.26 19.32 -20.20
N GLU A 423 -0.46 18.62 -21.07
CA GLU A 423 -1.25 19.22 -22.15
C GLU A 423 -2.76 18.96 -21.97
N ASN A 424 -3.56 20.03 -21.94
CA ASN A 424 -5.02 19.99 -21.76
C ASN A 424 -5.48 19.05 -20.62
N SER A 425 -4.69 18.97 -19.56
CA SER A 425 -4.80 17.98 -18.49
C SER A 425 -5.08 18.67 -17.15
N GLU A 426 -5.46 17.91 -16.13
CA GLU A 426 -5.70 18.43 -14.78
C GLU A 426 -4.79 17.73 -13.76
N ILE A 427 -4.19 18.51 -12.86
CA ILE A 427 -3.53 18.01 -11.65
C ILE A 427 -4.24 18.57 -10.42
N ARG A 428 -4.64 17.71 -9.49
CA ARG A 428 -5.23 18.14 -8.23
C ARG A 428 -4.78 17.31 -7.04
N ASN A 429 -4.59 17.98 -5.90
CA ASN A 429 -4.22 17.37 -4.62
C ASN A 429 -3.03 16.40 -4.79
N SER A 430 -1.98 16.82 -5.47
CA SER A 430 -0.86 15.94 -5.81
C SER A 430 0.48 16.60 -5.49
N TYR A 431 1.55 15.84 -5.29
CA TYR A 431 2.84 16.44 -4.97
C TYR A 431 4.07 15.69 -5.51
N ALA A 432 5.21 16.38 -5.54
CA ALA A 432 6.50 15.78 -5.85
C ALA A 432 7.58 16.17 -4.82
N ALA A 433 8.43 15.22 -4.47
CA ALA A 433 9.57 15.44 -3.56
C ALA A 433 10.88 14.78 -4.01
N GLY A 434 10.89 14.07 -5.15
CA GLY A 434 12.10 13.45 -5.70
C GLY A 434 13.05 14.47 -6.34
N ASN A 435 14.35 14.17 -6.32
CA ASN A 435 15.39 15.04 -6.86
C ASN A 435 15.41 15.02 -8.40
N LEU A 436 15.58 16.19 -9.04
CA LEU A 436 15.86 16.31 -10.47
C LEU A 436 17.30 16.81 -10.66
N ASN A 437 18.11 16.06 -11.39
CA ASN A 437 19.50 16.44 -11.62
C ASN A 437 19.65 17.75 -12.45
N ASP A 438 20.73 18.51 -12.17
CA ASP A 438 20.98 19.86 -12.74
C ASP A 438 21.37 19.87 -14.25
N GLU A 439 21.39 18.73 -14.94
CA GLU A 439 21.80 18.66 -16.36
C GLU A 439 20.65 18.84 -17.35
N MET A 440 19.40 18.97 -16.86
CA MET A 440 18.22 19.18 -17.70
C MET A 440 18.14 20.59 -18.28
N THR A 441 17.70 20.71 -19.54
CA THR A 441 17.51 22.01 -20.19
C THR A 441 16.25 22.74 -19.69
N SER A 442 15.22 21.99 -19.29
CA SER A 442 13.92 22.48 -18.83
C SER A 442 13.36 21.58 -17.74
N SER A 443 13.58 21.95 -16.48
CA SER A 443 13.08 21.22 -15.32
C SER A 443 12.03 22.02 -14.55
N GLY A 444 11.08 21.31 -13.94
CA GLY A 444 10.12 21.89 -13.01
C GLY A 444 9.89 20.98 -11.80
N GLY A 445 9.77 21.58 -10.63
CA GLY A 445 9.63 20.83 -9.37
C GLY A 445 8.40 19.91 -9.33
N LEU A 446 7.27 20.35 -9.88
CA LEU A 446 6.08 19.51 -10.06
C LEU A 446 5.87 19.13 -11.53
N VAL A 447 5.87 20.13 -12.42
CA VAL A 447 5.58 19.99 -13.84
C VAL A 447 6.69 20.64 -14.67
N GLY A 448 7.24 19.91 -15.65
CA GLY A 448 8.31 20.41 -16.52
C GLY A 448 7.82 21.44 -17.55
N ALA A 449 6.70 21.15 -18.23
CA ALA A 449 6.04 22.06 -19.16
C ALA A 449 4.51 21.90 -19.11
N SER A 450 3.76 22.97 -19.38
CA SER A 450 2.29 22.97 -19.35
C SER A 450 1.69 23.76 -20.51
N SER A 451 0.58 23.26 -21.08
CA SER A 451 -0.22 23.99 -22.07
C SER A 451 -1.71 23.64 -22.00
N GLY A 452 -2.56 24.66 -21.87
CA GLY A 452 -4.03 24.48 -21.83
C GLY A 452 -4.55 23.68 -20.63
N SER A 453 -3.73 23.53 -19.59
CA SER A 453 -4.00 22.65 -18.43
C SER A 453 -4.55 23.41 -17.23
N ALA A 454 -5.14 22.67 -16.29
CA ALA A 454 -5.64 23.18 -15.02
C ALA A 454 -4.86 22.56 -13.85
N PHE A 455 -4.72 23.32 -12.76
CA PHE A 455 -4.08 22.84 -11.55
C PHE A 455 -4.81 23.34 -10.30
N ALA A 456 -4.81 22.54 -9.24
CA ALA A 456 -5.32 22.93 -7.93
C ALA A 456 -4.56 22.21 -6.80
N ASN A 457 -4.25 22.94 -5.72
CA ASN A 457 -3.79 22.39 -4.44
C ASN A 457 -2.66 21.34 -4.58
N SER A 458 -1.67 21.60 -5.43
CA SER A 458 -0.61 20.64 -5.75
C SER A 458 0.76 21.26 -5.57
N PHE A 459 1.68 20.49 -5.00
CA PHE A 459 2.89 21.03 -4.37
C PHE A 459 4.17 20.34 -4.83
N TRP A 460 5.31 21.03 -4.74
CA TRP A 460 6.61 20.34 -4.78
C TRP A 460 7.51 20.82 -3.65
N ASP A 461 8.39 19.94 -3.20
CA ASP A 461 9.44 20.31 -2.25
C ASP A 461 10.59 21.00 -2.98
N ILE A 462 10.83 22.28 -2.68
CA ILE A 462 11.89 23.08 -3.30
C ILE A 462 13.29 22.56 -2.95
N SER A 463 13.50 22.09 -1.72
CA SER A 463 14.81 21.69 -1.21
C SER A 463 15.16 20.26 -1.64
N ALA A 464 14.21 19.32 -1.52
CA ALA A 464 14.41 17.93 -1.89
C ALA A 464 14.52 17.74 -3.41
N SER A 465 13.70 18.46 -4.19
CA SER A 465 13.75 18.37 -5.65
C SER A 465 14.96 19.08 -6.29
N GLY A 466 15.59 20.00 -5.56
CA GLY A 466 16.58 20.94 -6.12
C GLY A 466 15.98 22.01 -7.04
N GLN A 467 14.64 22.09 -7.17
CA GLN A 467 13.97 22.97 -8.14
C GLN A 467 13.31 24.18 -7.47
N SER A 468 13.73 25.39 -7.86
CA SER A 468 13.11 26.64 -7.40
C SER A 468 11.83 27.02 -8.14
N THR A 469 11.54 26.40 -9.28
CA THR A 469 10.42 26.74 -10.16
C THR A 469 9.74 25.50 -10.71
N SER A 470 8.51 25.66 -11.17
CA SER A 470 7.71 24.64 -11.86
C SER A 470 6.80 25.34 -12.86
N ALA A 471 6.38 24.64 -13.92
CA ALA A 471 5.41 25.19 -14.87
C ALA A 471 4.03 25.39 -14.21
N GLU A 472 3.67 24.53 -13.25
CA GLU A 472 2.41 24.57 -12.48
C GLU A 472 2.65 24.13 -11.02
N GLY A 473 1.67 24.39 -10.16
CA GLY A 473 1.70 24.04 -8.73
C GLY A 473 2.36 25.12 -7.86
N GLU A 474 2.53 24.81 -6.58
CA GLU A 474 3.15 25.71 -5.60
C GLU A 474 4.36 25.06 -4.90
N GLY A 475 5.48 25.77 -4.87
CA GLY A 475 6.68 25.30 -4.20
C GLY A 475 6.57 25.49 -2.69
N LYS A 476 6.92 24.46 -1.94
CA LYS A 476 6.96 24.43 -0.48
C LYS A 476 8.35 24.03 0.00
N THR A 477 8.73 24.48 1.17
CA THR A 477 9.90 23.98 1.87
C THR A 477 9.63 22.60 2.45
N THR A 478 10.68 21.85 2.80
CA THR A 478 10.53 20.54 3.46
C THR A 478 9.78 20.62 4.78
N ASP A 479 9.99 21.70 5.55
CA ASP A 479 9.24 21.91 6.79
C ASP A 479 7.74 22.12 6.52
N GLU A 480 7.38 22.86 5.46
CA GLU A 480 5.97 23.04 5.06
C GLU A 480 5.38 21.73 4.49
N MET A 481 6.16 20.95 3.74
CA MET A 481 5.71 19.66 3.20
C MET A 481 5.54 18.57 4.27
N ASN A 482 6.22 18.69 5.40
CA ASN A 482 6.04 17.83 6.57
C ASN A 482 4.98 18.36 7.56
N ASP A 483 4.39 19.52 7.29
CA ASP A 483 3.32 20.10 8.09
C ASP A 483 1.96 19.75 7.48
N VAL A 484 1.16 18.96 8.21
CA VAL A 484 -0.21 18.56 7.82
C VAL A 484 -1.08 19.77 7.46
N TYR A 485 -0.89 20.91 8.14
CA TYR A 485 -1.72 22.09 7.94
C TYR A 485 -1.52 22.73 6.58
N THR A 486 -0.36 22.57 5.95
CA THR A 486 -0.11 23.00 4.56
C THR A 486 -1.15 22.39 3.60
N PHE A 487 -1.51 21.14 3.82
CA PHE A 487 -2.42 20.40 2.95
C PHE A 487 -3.89 20.58 3.35
N LEU A 488 -4.18 20.64 4.66
CA LEU A 488 -5.53 20.93 5.16
C LEU A 488 -6.03 22.31 4.72
N ASP A 489 -5.17 23.33 4.78
CA ASP A 489 -5.50 24.68 4.32
C ASP A 489 -5.74 24.72 2.80
N ALA A 490 -5.15 23.77 2.07
CA ALA A 490 -5.39 23.54 0.66
C ALA A 490 -6.61 22.63 0.38
N GLY A 491 -7.31 22.16 1.42
CA GLY A 491 -8.52 21.35 1.32
C GLY A 491 -8.27 19.87 0.98
N TRP A 492 -7.14 19.30 1.40
CA TRP A 492 -6.87 17.87 1.25
C TRP A 492 -7.59 17.05 2.32
N ASP A 493 -8.27 15.99 1.91
CA ASP A 493 -9.02 15.09 2.80
C ASP A 493 -8.08 14.10 3.52
N PHE A 494 -7.73 14.43 4.76
CA PHE A 494 -6.90 13.60 5.64
C PHE A 494 -7.76 12.73 6.56
N VAL A 495 -7.20 11.58 6.95
CA VAL A 495 -7.78 10.70 7.97
C VAL A 495 -8.12 11.47 9.24
N SER A 496 -9.32 11.19 9.78
CA SER A 496 -9.87 11.80 11.00
C SER A 496 -10.32 13.27 10.90
N GLU A 497 -10.13 13.94 9.76
CA GLU A 497 -10.68 15.26 9.46
C GLU A 497 -12.09 15.11 8.84
N THR A 498 -13.01 16.05 9.06
CA THR A 498 -14.38 15.98 8.52
C THR A 498 -14.85 17.26 7.81
N ASP A 499 -14.03 18.31 7.84
CA ASP A 499 -14.42 19.64 7.41
C ASP A 499 -14.33 19.78 5.87
N ASN A 500 -13.46 19.01 5.21
CA ASN A 500 -13.22 19.03 3.76
C ASN A 500 -13.57 17.72 3.01
N GLY A 501 -14.06 16.69 3.71
CA GLY A 501 -14.46 15.41 3.13
C GLY A 501 -14.58 14.31 4.19
N ASP A 502 -15.10 13.14 3.81
CA ASP A 502 -15.11 11.91 4.62
C ASP A 502 -14.57 10.70 3.84
N ASP A 503 -13.86 10.94 2.73
CA ASP A 503 -13.22 9.90 1.93
C ASP A 503 -11.89 9.44 2.57
N PHE A 504 -11.30 10.25 3.46
CA PHE A 504 -10.08 9.95 4.24
C PHE A 504 -8.92 9.47 3.34
N LEU A 505 -8.56 10.29 2.35
CA LEU A 505 -7.64 9.90 1.28
C LEU A 505 -6.17 9.92 1.69
N TRP A 506 -5.80 10.86 2.57
CA TRP A 506 -4.43 11.13 2.95
C TRP A 506 -4.18 10.86 4.44
N ASP A 507 -2.94 10.55 4.78
CA ASP A 507 -2.40 10.50 6.14
C ASP A 507 -1.01 11.14 6.13
N MET A 508 -0.45 11.49 7.28
CA MET A 508 0.93 11.98 7.38
C MET A 508 1.86 10.89 7.89
N ASP A 509 3.04 10.79 7.31
CA ASP A 509 4.08 9.90 7.83
C ASP A 509 4.84 10.52 9.00
N VAL A 510 4.21 10.62 10.16
CA VAL A 510 4.83 11.20 11.37
C VAL A 510 5.74 10.23 12.14
N THR A 511 6.01 9.05 11.58
CA THR A 511 6.80 8.01 12.27
C THR A 511 8.29 8.17 11.99
N SER A 512 9.12 8.06 13.03
CA SER A 512 10.58 8.14 12.85
C SER A 512 11.09 6.97 12.00
N GLY A 513 11.70 7.28 10.85
CA GLY A 513 12.05 6.27 9.85
C GLY A 513 10.84 5.66 9.15
N GLY A 514 9.78 6.46 9.01
CA GLY A 514 8.53 6.09 8.37
C GLY A 514 8.67 5.79 6.87
N ILE A 515 7.54 5.46 6.25
CA ILE A 515 7.50 4.94 4.87
C ILE A 515 7.80 5.98 3.79
N ASN A 516 7.75 7.28 4.14
CA ASN A 516 7.83 8.38 3.20
C ASN A 516 8.43 9.65 3.85
N ASP A 517 9.40 9.48 4.74
CA ASP A 517 10.27 10.54 5.28
C ASP A 517 9.57 11.81 5.82
N GLY A 518 8.37 11.68 6.39
CA GLY A 518 7.61 12.82 6.93
C GLY A 518 6.52 13.37 6.01
N TYR A 519 6.58 13.07 4.70
CA TYR A 519 5.64 13.59 3.71
C TYR A 519 4.25 12.92 3.82
N PRO A 520 3.20 13.53 3.23
CA PRO A 520 1.90 12.89 3.14
C PRO A 520 1.96 11.55 2.42
N ILE A 521 1.17 10.60 2.89
CA ILE A 521 1.00 9.28 2.30
C ILE A 521 -0.48 9.05 2.01
N LEU A 522 -0.79 8.20 1.05
CA LEU A 522 -2.14 7.75 0.84
C LEU A 522 -2.57 6.86 2.02
N SER A 523 -3.78 7.05 2.52
CA SER A 523 -4.25 6.38 3.74
C SER A 523 -4.24 4.86 3.64
N TRP A 524 -4.35 4.30 2.42
CA TRP A 524 -4.26 2.87 2.19
C TRP A 524 -2.85 2.28 2.39
N GLN A 525 -1.80 3.11 2.48
CA GLN A 525 -0.42 2.65 2.71
C GLN A 525 -0.18 2.20 4.15
N VAL A 526 -1.08 2.53 5.08
CA VAL A 526 -0.98 2.15 6.50
C VAL A 526 -2.24 1.41 6.95
N SER A 527 -2.07 0.46 7.88
CA SER A 527 -3.21 -0.31 8.42
C SER A 527 -4.03 0.49 9.43
N GLU A 528 -3.44 1.53 10.03
CA GLU A 528 -4.06 2.38 11.04
C GLU A 528 -3.59 3.82 10.83
N PRO A 529 -4.46 4.84 11.03
CA PRO A 529 -4.08 6.24 10.91
C PRO A 529 -2.92 6.64 11.82
N ASN A 530 -1.89 7.26 11.23
CA ASN A 530 -0.73 7.80 11.92
C ASN A 530 -1.06 9.10 12.66
N ILE A 531 -1.92 9.94 12.08
CA ILE A 531 -2.42 11.15 12.73
C ILE A 531 -3.87 11.00 13.15
N ARG A 532 -4.26 11.75 14.19
CA ARG A 532 -5.63 11.83 14.68
C ARG A 532 -5.97 13.27 15.01
N GLU A 533 -7.10 13.74 14.52
CA GLU A 533 -7.65 15.04 14.89
C GLU A 533 -8.30 14.94 16.28
N PHE A 534 -7.99 15.90 17.15
CA PHE A 534 -8.62 16.05 18.45
C PHE A 534 -9.38 17.35 18.51
N LYS A 535 -10.68 17.25 18.80
CA LYS A 535 -11.57 18.38 19.00
C LYS A 535 -11.89 18.54 20.48
N VAL A 536 -11.77 19.76 21.01
CA VAL A 536 -12.33 20.13 22.32
C VAL A 536 -13.43 21.16 22.11
N ASN A 537 -14.64 20.80 22.58
CA ASN A 537 -15.77 21.73 22.60
C ASN A 537 -15.70 22.58 23.86
N LEU A 538 -15.39 23.86 23.68
CA LEU A 538 -15.58 24.88 24.69
C LEU A 538 -17.08 25.14 24.81
N ASN A 539 -17.68 24.71 25.91
CA ASN A 539 -19.11 24.88 26.20
C ASN A 539 -19.32 25.95 27.29
N GLY A 540 -20.59 26.27 27.55
CA GLY A 540 -21.00 27.19 28.62
C GLY A 540 -21.05 28.65 28.17
N ASP A 541 -20.87 29.56 29.12
CA ASP A 541 -20.87 30.99 28.89
C ASP A 541 -19.45 31.53 28.62
N GLU A 542 -19.38 32.80 28.21
CA GLU A 542 -18.11 33.49 28.03
C GLU A 542 -17.27 33.50 29.32
N GLY A 543 -15.94 33.45 29.18
CA GLY A 543 -15.06 33.45 30.33
C GLY A 543 -13.66 32.92 30.05
N TRP A 544 -12.82 32.95 31.09
CA TRP A 544 -11.48 32.40 31.05
C TRP A 544 -11.48 30.87 30.94
N ARG A 545 -10.58 30.33 30.14
CA ARG A 545 -10.29 28.90 29.97
C ARG A 545 -8.79 28.72 30.12
N LEU A 546 -8.39 27.78 30.97
CA LEU A 546 -7.00 27.33 31.00
C LEU A 546 -6.88 26.10 30.10
N LEU A 547 -6.05 26.23 29.07
CA LEU A 547 -5.86 25.21 28.06
C LEU A 547 -4.38 24.83 27.96
N SER A 548 -4.09 23.77 27.22
CA SER A 548 -2.76 23.41 26.79
C SER A 548 -2.74 23.02 25.31
N ALA A 549 -1.56 23.02 24.70
CA ALA A 549 -1.39 22.51 23.35
C ALA A 549 -0.96 21.03 23.38
N PRO A 550 -1.80 20.07 22.93
CA PRO A 550 -1.41 18.65 22.77
C PRO A 550 -0.49 18.35 21.56
N GLY A 551 0.15 19.37 21.00
CA GLY A 551 1.10 19.29 19.89
C GLY A 551 1.80 20.65 19.69
N GLU A 552 2.71 20.74 18.72
CA GLU A 552 3.32 22.02 18.34
C GLU A 552 2.43 22.74 17.33
N LEU A 553 1.97 23.95 17.70
CA LEU A 553 1.11 24.78 16.85
C LEU A 553 1.21 26.23 17.28
N SER A 554 1.04 27.19 16.36
CA SER A 554 0.96 28.61 16.75
C SER A 554 -0.33 28.93 17.50
N TYR A 555 -0.31 29.95 18.38
CA TYR A 555 -1.53 30.42 19.05
C TYR A 555 -2.61 30.86 18.07
N SER A 556 -2.24 31.58 17.00
CA SER A 556 -3.17 32.09 16.00
C SER A 556 -3.89 30.96 15.26
N ARG A 557 -3.23 29.81 15.09
CA ARG A 557 -3.84 28.65 14.43
C ARG A 557 -4.72 27.87 15.40
N LEU A 558 -4.22 27.55 16.58
CA LEU A 558 -4.99 26.85 17.61
C LEU A 558 -6.27 27.61 18.01
N LEU A 559 -6.18 28.93 18.08
CA LEU A 559 -7.27 29.80 18.53
C LEU A 559 -8.07 30.41 17.37
N GLU A 560 -7.85 29.99 16.12
CA GLU A 560 -8.61 30.48 14.97
C GLU A 560 -10.14 30.43 15.17
N PRO A 561 -10.73 29.36 15.77
CA PRO A 561 -12.17 29.26 15.96
C PRO A 561 -12.76 30.21 17.01
N ILE A 562 -11.94 31.02 17.69
CA ILE A 562 -12.38 31.94 18.75
C ILE A 562 -11.84 33.35 18.52
N TRP A 563 -12.57 34.36 18.98
CA TRP A 563 -12.09 35.75 18.93
C TRP A 563 -10.87 35.99 19.82
N THR A 564 -9.80 36.51 19.23
CA THR A 564 -8.56 36.92 19.89
C THR A 564 -8.30 38.42 19.68
N GLN A 565 -7.79 39.09 20.71
CA GLN A 565 -7.57 40.53 20.70
C GLN A 565 -6.37 40.98 21.54
N GLY A 566 -5.88 42.20 21.29
CA GLY A 566 -4.85 42.88 22.10
C GLY A 566 -3.42 42.35 21.94
N ALA A 567 -3.18 41.41 21.02
CA ALA A 567 -1.85 41.04 20.55
C ALA A 567 -1.43 41.93 19.38
N GLU A 568 -0.13 42.18 19.23
CA GLU A 568 0.43 43.00 18.14
C GLU A 568 0.34 42.27 16.79
N PHE A 569 0.39 40.94 16.81
CA PHE A 569 0.36 40.10 15.61
C PHE A 569 -0.48 38.84 15.82
N GLY A 570 -1.15 38.37 14.77
CA GLY A 570 -1.90 37.10 14.75
C GLY A 570 -3.26 37.10 15.46
N ALA A 571 -3.66 38.20 16.10
CA ALA A 571 -5.01 38.34 16.69
C ALA A 571 -6.03 38.87 15.66
N ASN A 572 -7.32 38.58 15.88
CA ASN A 572 -8.41 39.15 15.05
C ASN A 572 -8.44 40.69 15.13
N THR A 573 -8.02 41.26 16.26
CA THR A 573 -7.79 42.71 16.39
C THR A 573 -6.60 43.03 17.29
N THR A 574 -5.85 44.06 16.93
CA THR A 574 -4.75 44.58 17.77
C THR A 574 -5.24 45.50 18.89
N SER A 575 -6.52 45.90 18.85
CA SER A 575 -7.14 46.76 19.85
C SER A 575 -7.73 45.97 21.02
N GLY A 576 -8.04 46.64 22.12
CA GLY A 576 -8.64 46.03 23.30
C GLY A 576 -7.63 45.50 24.33
N THR A 577 -8.15 44.91 25.41
CA THR A 577 -7.32 44.24 26.43
C THR A 577 -6.94 42.86 25.89
N PRO A 578 -5.67 42.42 25.99
CA PRO A 578 -5.27 41.08 25.59
C PRO A 578 -6.17 40.03 26.22
N ASN A 579 -6.50 38.98 25.47
CA ASN A 579 -7.29 37.86 26.00
C ASN A 579 -6.55 36.52 25.96
N VAL A 580 -5.26 36.50 25.60
CA VAL A 580 -4.40 35.31 25.64
C VAL A 580 -3.19 35.61 26.52
N TYR A 581 -2.99 34.77 27.53
CA TYR A 581 -1.95 34.92 28.54
C TYR A 581 -1.20 33.60 28.75
N ILE A 582 0.07 33.72 29.11
CA ILE A 582 0.93 32.61 29.52
C ILE A 582 1.43 32.84 30.94
N TRP A 583 1.84 31.75 31.58
CA TRP A 583 2.57 31.82 32.83
C TRP A 583 4.07 31.87 32.53
N PRO A 584 4.77 32.99 32.77
CA PRO A 584 6.15 33.17 32.32
C PRO A 584 7.10 32.22 33.05
N ASP A 585 7.95 31.52 32.30
CA ASP A 585 8.94 30.54 32.77
C ASP A 585 10.40 31.07 32.68
N GLU A 586 10.58 32.26 32.12
CA GLU A 586 11.88 32.91 31.90
C GLU A 586 12.45 33.66 33.12
N PRO A 587 13.78 33.78 33.25
CA PRO A 587 14.42 34.57 34.29
C PRO A 587 14.09 36.07 34.23
N GLY A 588 13.69 36.66 35.36
CA GLY A 588 13.50 38.11 35.49
C GLY A 588 12.08 38.62 35.20
N LYS A 589 11.14 37.75 34.86
CA LYS A 589 9.69 38.02 34.92
C LYS A 589 9.16 37.74 36.33
N ASP A 590 8.11 38.44 36.76
CA ASP A 590 7.48 38.12 38.05
C ASP A 590 6.86 36.72 37.95
N PRO A 591 7.31 35.75 38.78
CA PRO A 591 6.83 34.38 38.73
C PRO A 591 5.37 34.22 39.23
N ASN A 592 4.68 35.31 39.61
CA ASN A 592 3.31 35.31 40.10
C ASN A 592 2.33 36.12 39.24
N GLU A 593 2.75 36.59 38.06
CA GLU A 593 1.90 37.40 37.17
C GLU A 593 1.73 36.76 35.79
N TRP A 594 0.51 36.85 35.26
CA TRP A 594 0.20 36.47 33.89
C TRP A 594 0.87 37.41 32.89
N ALA A 595 1.52 36.85 31.87
CA ALA A 595 2.10 37.62 30.78
C ALA A 595 1.22 37.51 29.52
N ALA A 596 0.78 38.65 28.99
CA ALA A 596 0.02 38.67 27.74
C ALA A 596 0.90 38.21 26.56
N VAL A 597 0.37 37.33 25.72
CA VAL A 597 1.05 36.93 24.48
C VAL A 597 0.93 38.06 23.47
N ARG A 598 2.06 38.59 23.02
CA ARG A 598 2.11 39.77 22.12
C ARG A 598 2.15 39.40 20.65
N ASP A 599 2.63 38.21 20.31
CA ASP A 599 2.64 37.69 18.96
C ASP A 599 2.01 36.29 18.97
N LEU A 600 0.77 36.17 18.47
CA LEU A 600 0.08 34.89 18.42
C LEU A 600 0.60 33.97 17.30
N ARG A 601 1.47 34.46 16.41
CA ARG A 601 2.11 33.59 15.40
C ARG A 601 3.23 32.73 16.00
N ASN A 602 3.63 33.01 17.24
CA ASN A 602 4.62 32.21 17.94
C ASN A 602 4.10 30.78 18.16
N GLN A 603 4.99 29.80 17.94
CA GLN A 603 4.74 28.39 18.21
C GLN A 603 4.53 28.16 19.71
N ILE A 604 3.57 27.28 20.03
CA ILE A 604 3.32 26.77 21.38
C ILE A 604 4.08 25.44 21.48
N PRO A 605 5.09 25.32 22.35
CA PRO A 605 5.73 24.03 22.58
C PRO A 605 4.71 23.02 23.11
N ALA A 606 4.77 21.77 22.63
CA ALA A 606 3.85 20.71 23.05
C ALA A 606 3.80 20.57 24.58
N GLY A 607 2.59 20.52 25.14
CA GLY A 607 2.33 20.47 26.57
C GLY A 607 2.48 21.79 27.30
N SER A 608 2.73 22.91 26.63
CA SER A 608 2.67 24.23 27.26
C SER A 608 1.22 24.62 27.51
N GLY A 609 0.94 25.14 28.70
CA GLY A 609 -0.39 25.67 29.00
C GLY A 609 -0.48 27.18 28.78
N PHE A 610 -1.69 27.66 28.56
CA PHE A 610 -2.02 29.07 28.41
C PHE A 610 -3.44 29.35 28.92
N LEU A 611 -3.72 30.62 29.18
CA LEU A 611 -5.01 31.10 29.63
C LEU A 611 -5.62 31.97 28.52
N VAL A 612 -6.88 31.70 28.16
CA VAL A 612 -7.59 32.45 27.13
C VAL A 612 -8.99 32.86 27.58
N TYR A 613 -9.41 34.09 27.34
CA TYR A 613 -10.79 34.51 27.53
C TYR A 613 -11.58 34.27 26.24
N VAL A 614 -12.64 33.49 26.34
CA VAL A 614 -13.51 33.10 25.23
C VAL A 614 -14.77 33.95 25.28
N TYR A 615 -14.99 34.77 24.25
CA TYR A 615 -16.16 35.64 24.13
C TYR A 615 -17.42 34.87 23.69
N GLY A 616 -18.60 35.32 24.14
CA GLY A 616 -19.88 34.69 23.77
C GLY A 616 -20.42 35.13 22.41
N ASP A 617 -20.13 36.37 22.02
CA ASP A 617 -20.43 36.96 20.71
C ASP A 617 -19.11 37.34 20.03
N ASP A 618 -18.74 36.57 19.02
CA ASP A 618 -17.56 36.76 18.16
C ASP A 618 -17.92 36.98 16.68
N ASN A 619 -19.21 37.06 16.34
CA ASN A 619 -19.70 37.39 15.00
C ASN A 619 -20.32 38.79 14.92
N TYR A 620 -20.38 39.53 16.04
CA TYR A 620 -20.94 40.86 16.17
C TYR A 620 -22.42 40.97 15.79
N ASP A 621 -23.19 39.88 15.93
CA ASP A 621 -24.63 39.90 15.70
C ASP A 621 -25.43 40.43 16.91
N GLY A 622 -24.75 40.67 18.04
CA GLY A 622 -25.32 41.18 19.28
C GLY A 622 -26.01 40.11 20.12
N ILE A 623 -25.81 38.83 19.81
CA ILE A 623 -26.37 37.68 20.53
C ILE A 623 -25.22 36.81 21.05
N ASN A 624 -25.13 36.65 22.37
CA ASN A 624 -24.17 35.73 22.99
C ASN A 624 -24.64 34.26 22.86
N ASN A 625 -24.52 33.67 21.68
CA ASN A 625 -24.96 32.30 21.42
C ASN A 625 -23.97 31.45 20.61
N ASN A 626 -22.74 31.91 20.37
CA ASN A 626 -21.77 31.22 19.51
C ASN A 626 -21.01 30.10 20.23
N PHE A 627 -21.68 29.39 21.15
CA PHE A 627 -21.18 28.18 21.80
C PHE A 627 -21.97 26.94 21.30
N PRO A 628 -21.32 25.76 21.21
CA PRO A 628 -19.93 25.49 21.56
C PRO A 628 -18.94 26.07 20.54
N LYS A 629 -17.73 26.40 21.00
CA LYS A 629 -16.59 26.71 20.14
C LYS A 629 -15.65 25.51 20.13
N THR A 630 -15.31 25.03 18.95
CA THR A 630 -14.51 23.82 18.81
C THR A 630 -13.08 24.21 18.48
N LEU A 631 -12.14 23.90 19.36
CA LEU A 631 -10.72 23.95 18.99
C LEU A 631 -10.33 22.58 18.47
N SER A 632 -9.53 22.53 17.41
CA SER A 632 -9.00 21.27 16.89
C SER A 632 -7.50 21.32 16.69
N MET A 633 -6.85 20.17 16.84
CA MET A 633 -5.48 19.97 16.38
C MET A 633 -5.17 18.51 16.13
N PHE A 634 -4.11 18.26 15.35
CA PHE A 634 -3.51 16.94 15.24
C PHE A 634 -2.48 16.76 16.36
N GLY A 635 -2.61 15.68 17.13
CA GLY A 635 -1.75 15.43 18.29
C GLY A 635 -0.53 14.58 17.95
N LEU A 636 0.57 14.77 18.69
CA LEU A 636 1.73 13.87 18.59
C LEU A 636 1.36 12.44 19.04
N PRO A 637 1.90 11.39 18.41
CA PRO A 637 1.73 10.03 18.88
C PRO A 637 2.31 9.84 20.29
N GLU A 638 1.69 8.98 21.10
CA GLU A 638 2.12 8.63 22.47
C GLU A 638 3.40 7.78 22.48
N ASN A 639 4.44 8.15 21.72
CA ASN A 639 5.61 7.29 21.51
C ASN A 639 6.92 7.95 21.97
N ASP A 640 6.95 9.27 22.08
CA ASP A 640 8.15 10.05 22.43
C ASP A 640 8.06 10.72 23.81
N SER A 641 9.22 10.87 24.47
CA SER A 641 9.30 11.61 25.73
C SER A 641 9.35 13.10 25.47
N VAL A 642 8.33 13.84 25.91
CA VAL A 642 8.35 15.30 25.89
C VAL A 642 9.05 15.80 27.17
N ILE A 643 9.87 16.84 27.06
CA ILE A 643 10.42 17.55 28.22
C ILE A 643 9.67 18.87 28.32
N ALA A 644 8.86 19.03 29.37
CA ALA A 644 8.17 20.30 29.59
C ALA A 644 9.16 21.42 29.92
N SER A 645 8.96 22.59 29.32
CA SER A 645 9.58 23.83 29.76
C SER A 645 9.07 24.18 31.16
N LEU A 646 9.98 24.26 32.12
CA LEU A 646 9.64 24.61 33.51
C LEU A 646 10.14 26.00 33.84
N ASN A 647 9.43 26.66 34.75
CA ASN A 647 9.84 27.92 35.31
C ASN A 647 11.21 27.80 35.97
N SER A 648 12.16 28.57 35.44
CA SER A 648 13.53 28.61 35.93
C SER A 648 13.68 29.33 37.28
N ASN A 649 12.65 30.07 37.71
CA ASN A 649 12.62 30.75 39.00
C ASN A 649 12.35 29.77 40.16
N SER A 650 13.15 29.89 41.22
CA SER A 650 13.11 28.97 42.36
C SER A 650 11.75 28.99 43.08
N GLY A 651 11.02 27.87 43.06
CA GLY A 651 9.74 27.75 43.75
C GLY A 651 8.59 28.51 43.08
N ALA A 652 8.71 28.79 41.78
CA ALA A 652 7.64 29.35 40.97
C ALA A 652 6.73 28.24 40.41
N PHE A 653 5.48 28.61 40.11
CA PHE A 653 4.61 27.74 39.34
C PHE A 653 5.03 27.72 37.87
N SER A 654 4.72 26.62 37.21
CA SER A 654 4.87 26.38 35.78
C SER A 654 3.53 25.91 35.26
N LEU A 655 3.14 26.38 34.08
CA LEU A 655 1.87 26.05 33.45
C LEU A 655 2.11 25.08 32.29
N ILE A 656 1.67 23.83 32.46
CA ILE A 656 1.83 22.76 31.47
C ILE A 656 0.49 22.06 31.27
N GLY A 657 0.41 21.12 30.34
CA GLY A 657 -0.73 20.25 30.15
C GLY A 657 -0.34 18.98 29.41
N ASN A 658 -1.33 18.28 28.89
CA ASN A 658 -1.09 17.06 28.13
C ASN A 658 -0.47 17.39 26.75
N PRO A 659 0.75 16.92 26.43
CA PRO A 659 1.41 17.13 25.14
C PRO A 659 1.05 16.06 24.09
N TYR A 660 0.17 15.11 24.40
CA TYR A 660 -0.13 13.97 23.54
C TYR A 660 -1.58 13.97 23.04
N SER A 661 -1.77 13.20 21.98
CA SER A 661 -3.06 12.87 21.37
C SER A 661 -4.04 12.15 22.31
N GLY A 662 -3.58 11.28 23.23
CA GLY A 662 -4.48 10.57 24.14
C GLY A 662 -4.39 11.02 25.60
N THR A 663 -5.32 10.53 26.42
CA THR A 663 -5.41 10.89 27.84
C THR A 663 -4.29 10.23 28.63
N ILE A 664 -3.44 11.04 29.28
CA ILE A 664 -2.34 10.53 30.10
C ILE A 664 -2.75 10.31 31.55
N ASP A 665 -2.15 9.31 32.20
CA ASP A 665 -2.25 9.13 33.65
C ASP A 665 -1.15 9.97 34.32
N PHE A 666 -1.56 10.90 35.19
CA PHE A 666 -0.65 11.73 35.98
C PHE A 666 0.33 10.88 36.82
N ASN A 667 -0.08 9.69 37.24
CA ASN A 667 0.79 8.78 38.00
C ASN A 667 1.87 8.11 37.13
N ALA A 668 1.78 8.20 35.80
CA ALA A 668 2.81 7.71 34.89
C ALA A 668 3.94 8.73 34.66
N LEU A 669 3.80 9.96 35.18
CA LEU A 669 4.81 11.02 35.02
C LEU A 669 6.04 10.80 35.91
N SER A 670 7.24 10.93 35.34
CA SER A 670 8.49 10.94 36.09
C SER A 670 8.78 12.38 36.55
N ILE A 671 8.35 12.71 37.77
CA ILE A 671 8.49 14.05 38.35
C ILE A 671 9.54 14.03 39.47
N SER A 672 10.59 14.83 39.32
CA SER A 672 11.61 15.00 40.36
C SER A 672 11.42 16.34 41.11
N GLY A 673 11.51 16.31 42.44
CA GLY A 673 11.51 17.53 43.26
C GLY A 673 10.19 18.33 43.28
N LEU A 674 9.04 17.68 43.07
CA LEU A 674 7.72 18.29 43.21
C LEU A 674 7.52 18.84 44.63
N THR A 675 7.01 20.07 44.72
CA THR A 675 6.70 20.72 46.00
C THR A 675 5.24 21.10 46.14
N ASP A 676 4.54 21.35 45.03
CA ASP A 676 3.12 21.69 45.01
C ASP A 676 2.51 21.40 43.63
N VAL A 677 1.20 21.14 43.57
CA VAL A 677 0.42 20.98 42.34
C VAL A 677 -0.92 21.68 42.51
N ALA A 678 -1.22 22.60 41.60
CA ALA A 678 -2.51 23.26 41.47
C ALA A 678 -3.16 22.86 40.14
N TYR A 679 -4.18 22.01 40.20
CA TYR A 679 -4.99 21.66 39.04
C TYR A 679 -6.05 22.74 38.79
N VAL A 680 -6.42 23.00 37.54
CA VAL A 680 -7.12 24.25 37.19
C VAL A 680 -8.56 24.04 36.71
N TRP A 681 -9.40 24.91 37.28
CA TRP A 681 -10.69 25.45 36.81
C TRP A 681 -11.53 24.54 35.90
N ASP A 682 -12.48 23.83 36.53
CA ASP A 682 -13.58 23.19 35.83
C ASP A 682 -14.72 24.20 35.62
N PRO A 683 -14.98 24.68 34.39
CA PRO A 683 -16.04 25.65 34.12
C PRO A 683 -17.46 25.07 34.28
N ASN A 684 -17.60 23.76 34.49
CA ASN A 684 -18.86 23.09 34.79
C ASN A 684 -19.05 22.83 36.29
N ASP A 685 -18.06 23.15 37.12
CA ASP A 685 -18.16 23.02 38.56
C ASP A 685 -18.94 24.20 39.16
N THR A 686 -20.09 23.89 39.73
CA THR A 686 -20.98 24.87 40.38
C THR A 686 -20.67 25.04 41.88
N GLY A 687 -19.59 24.41 42.38
CA GLY A 687 -19.40 24.14 43.79
C GLY A 687 -18.24 24.84 44.52
N GLY A 688 -17.53 25.81 43.93
CA GLY A 688 -16.39 26.46 44.61
C GLY A 688 -16.30 27.95 44.39
N ASP A 689 -15.76 28.64 45.41
CA ASP A 689 -15.75 30.10 45.68
C ASP A 689 -15.17 31.00 44.56
N GLY A 690 -15.78 30.97 43.37
CA GLY A 690 -15.71 32.05 42.40
C GLY A 690 -15.92 33.36 43.15
N GLY A 691 -15.00 34.31 42.94
CA GLY A 691 -14.86 35.53 43.73
C GLY A 691 -16.19 36.21 44.04
N THR A 692 -16.21 36.97 45.15
CA THR A 692 -17.37 37.55 45.84
C THR A 692 -18.23 38.56 45.04
N GLU A 693 -18.33 38.43 43.72
CA GLU A 693 -19.19 39.23 42.87
C GLU A 693 -20.42 38.43 42.45
N GLU A 694 -21.57 39.03 42.74
CA GLU A 694 -22.91 38.54 42.41
C GLU A 694 -23.08 38.61 40.88
N ASN A 695 -22.60 37.57 40.18
CA ASN A 695 -22.83 37.13 38.77
C ASN A 695 -21.63 36.36 38.15
N ALA A 696 -20.72 35.79 38.95
CA ALA A 696 -19.60 35.01 38.40
C ALA A 696 -20.09 33.70 37.71
N PRO A 697 -19.75 33.45 36.42
CA PRO A 697 -20.03 32.18 35.75
C PRO A 697 -19.20 31.06 36.42
N GLY A 698 -19.81 29.88 36.54
CA GLY A 698 -19.31 28.77 37.34
C GLY A 698 -17.89 28.32 37.00
N GLY A 699 -17.13 28.04 38.06
CA GLY A 699 -15.99 27.15 38.05
C GLY A 699 -15.24 27.12 39.39
N SER A 700 -14.39 26.12 39.59
CA SER A 700 -13.61 25.97 40.83
C SER A 700 -12.18 25.49 40.60
N TRP A 701 -11.24 25.93 41.44
CA TRP A 701 -9.85 25.46 41.46
C TRP A 701 -9.74 24.16 42.27
N LYS A 702 -9.03 23.13 41.77
CA LYS A 702 -8.84 21.84 42.46
C LYS A 702 -7.35 21.58 42.74
N THR A 703 -6.98 21.14 43.93
CA THR A 703 -5.57 20.81 44.26
C THR A 703 -5.38 19.30 44.37
N TRP A 704 -4.23 18.77 43.94
CA TRP A 704 -3.88 17.36 44.17
C TRP A 704 -3.24 17.23 45.55
N ASN A 705 -4.07 17.16 46.60
CA ASN A 705 -3.58 16.98 47.98
C ASN A 705 -3.80 15.54 48.50
N GLY A 706 -4.24 14.61 47.65
CA GLY A 706 -4.52 13.23 48.04
C GLY A 706 -5.85 13.01 48.78
N GLU A 707 -6.68 14.03 49.04
CA GLU A 707 -8.01 13.88 49.63
C GLU A 707 -9.06 14.80 48.93
N VAL A 708 -9.77 14.20 47.96
CA VAL A 708 -11.02 14.62 47.29
C VAL A 708 -10.99 15.89 46.42
N GLY A 709 -10.97 15.64 45.11
CA GLY A 709 -11.25 16.54 43.99
C GLY A 709 -11.12 15.72 42.70
N ASP A 710 -12.23 15.15 42.24
CA ASP A 710 -12.28 14.08 41.24
C ASP A 710 -11.79 14.55 39.85
N LEU A 711 -10.56 14.21 39.49
CA LEU A 711 -10.26 13.66 38.16
C LEU A 711 -10.41 12.16 38.36
N SER A 712 -11.44 11.53 37.78
CA SER A 712 -11.67 10.10 37.98
C SER A 712 -10.44 9.29 37.54
N GLY A 713 -9.58 8.90 38.48
CA GLY A 713 -8.38 8.11 38.26
C GLY A 713 -7.08 8.87 37.92
N GLY A 714 -6.98 10.20 38.09
CA GLY A 714 -5.72 10.93 37.84
C GLY A 714 -5.38 11.13 36.36
N ARG A 715 -6.39 11.25 35.50
CA ARG A 715 -6.27 11.35 34.04
C ARG A 715 -6.26 12.81 33.56
N ILE A 716 -5.38 13.14 32.61
CA ILE A 716 -5.30 14.46 31.96
C ILE A 716 -5.63 14.27 30.48
N ALA A 717 -6.76 14.80 30.04
CA ALA A 717 -7.18 14.76 28.64
C ALA A 717 -6.38 15.76 27.78
N PRO A 718 -6.34 15.59 26.46
CA PRO A 718 -5.82 16.60 25.54
C PRO A 718 -6.46 17.98 25.80
N PHE A 719 -5.71 19.06 25.53
CA PHE A 719 -6.07 20.45 25.81
C PHE A 719 -6.19 20.86 27.29
N GLN A 720 -6.03 19.94 28.24
CA GLN A 720 -6.13 20.29 29.66
C GLN A 720 -4.79 20.80 30.22
N GLY A 721 -4.78 22.08 30.60
CA GLY A 721 -3.69 22.72 31.32
C GLY A 721 -3.80 22.58 32.85
N PHE A 722 -2.67 22.61 33.55
CA PHE A 722 -2.55 22.61 35.00
C PHE A 722 -1.25 23.32 35.46
N LEU A 723 -1.24 23.81 36.70
CA LEU A 723 -0.09 24.47 37.31
C LEU A 723 0.65 23.51 38.25
N PHE A 724 1.98 23.51 38.24
CA PHE A 724 2.79 22.73 39.17
C PHE A 724 4.02 23.52 39.62
N LYS A 725 4.61 23.13 40.76
CA LYS A 725 5.74 23.82 41.38
C LYS A 725 6.82 22.84 41.82
N THR A 726 8.05 23.04 41.35
CA THR A 726 9.22 22.18 41.65
C THR A 726 10.32 22.90 42.44
N LYS A 727 11.24 22.13 43.04
CA LYS A 727 12.49 22.65 43.60
C LYS A 727 13.43 23.11 42.48
N LYS A 728 14.21 24.17 42.73
CA LYS A 728 15.18 24.73 41.79
C LYS A 728 16.12 23.66 41.21
N GLY A 729 16.24 23.60 39.88
CA GLY A 729 17.20 22.73 39.17
C GLY A 729 16.75 21.28 38.98
N GLN A 730 15.44 21.03 38.87
CA GLN A 730 14.86 19.70 38.61
C GLN A 730 14.12 19.70 37.27
N GLN A 731 13.92 18.53 36.67
CA GLN A 731 13.23 18.35 35.39
C GLN A 731 11.93 17.54 35.57
N VAL A 732 10.96 17.79 34.69
CA VAL A 732 9.76 16.97 34.49
C VAL A 732 9.93 16.30 33.14
N VAL A 733 9.94 14.97 33.14
CA VAL A 733 10.02 14.20 31.90
C VAL A 733 8.77 13.34 31.80
N TYR A 734 8.04 13.50 30.70
CA TYR A 734 6.97 12.58 30.36
C TYR A 734 7.64 11.25 29.96
N HIS A 735 7.46 10.20 30.77
CA HIS A 735 7.92 8.85 30.45
C HIS A 735 6.71 7.97 30.18
N LEU A 736 6.73 7.24 29.07
CA LEU A 736 5.89 6.06 28.94
C LEU A 736 6.69 4.85 29.39
N MET A 737 6.39 4.38 30.60
CA MET A 737 6.64 2.98 30.91
C MET A 737 5.65 2.16 30.07
N LYS A 738 6.14 1.38 29.10
CA LYS A 738 5.45 0.16 28.69
C LYS A 738 5.26 -0.69 29.95
N MET A 739 4.08 -0.68 30.57
CA MET A 739 3.73 -1.70 31.56
C MET A 739 2.29 -2.18 31.47
N GLN A 740 2.24 -3.51 31.41
CA GLN A 740 1.10 -4.40 31.44
C GLN A 740 0.12 -4.09 32.57
N PHE A 741 -1.16 -4.37 32.29
CA PHE A 741 -2.31 -4.47 33.19
C PHE A 741 -1.96 -4.83 34.63
N HIS A 742 -2.60 -4.20 35.63
CA HIS A 742 -3.30 -4.87 36.74
C HIS A 742 -4.27 -3.89 37.43
N LEU A 743 -5.56 -4.27 37.48
CA LEU A 743 -6.64 -3.60 38.22
C LEU A 743 -6.52 -3.86 39.73
N ASN A 744 -6.77 -2.86 40.58
CA ASN A 744 -7.53 -3.08 41.82
C ASN A 744 -8.10 -1.79 42.44
N ARG A 745 -9.34 -1.91 42.94
CA ARG A 745 -10.19 -0.87 43.55
C ARG A 745 -9.98 -0.77 45.07
N GLY A 746 -10.13 0.43 45.64
CA GLY A 746 -10.32 0.64 47.08
C GLY A 746 -10.71 2.09 47.43
N TYR A 747 -11.83 2.27 48.16
CA TYR A 747 -12.36 3.53 48.71
C TYR A 747 -11.82 3.79 50.13
N PHE A 748 -11.66 5.05 50.59
CA PHE A 748 -12.08 5.55 51.92
C PHE A 748 -11.89 7.09 52.08
N SER A 749 -12.66 7.67 53.01
CA SER A 749 -13.02 9.08 53.25
C SER A 749 -12.21 9.83 54.35
N GLY A 750 -12.04 11.15 54.24
CA GLY A 750 -11.57 12.06 55.32
C GLY A 750 -11.57 13.55 54.90
N ASN A 751 -11.73 14.50 55.85
CA ASN A 751 -11.94 15.96 55.69
C ASN A 751 -11.11 16.68 56.78
N PRO A 752 -10.26 17.71 56.55
CA PRO A 752 -10.62 19.13 56.86
C PRO A 752 -9.78 20.28 56.21
N LYS A 753 -10.50 21.35 55.84
CA LYS A 753 -10.22 22.79 56.12
C LYS A 753 -8.85 23.46 55.77
N THR A 754 -8.95 24.36 54.79
CA THR A 754 -8.51 25.78 54.73
C THR A 754 -7.02 26.16 54.93
N MET A 755 -6.42 26.76 53.89
CA MET A 755 -5.63 28.02 53.91
C MET A 755 -5.32 28.41 52.45
N LYS A 756 -5.75 29.60 52.00
CA LYS A 756 -5.00 30.88 51.90
C LYS A 756 -3.92 30.92 50.80
#